data_AF-A0A942PZB8-F1
#
_entry.id   AF-A0A942PZB8-F1
#
_cell.length_a   1.000
_cell.length_b   1.000
_cell.length_c   1.000
_cell.angle_alpha   90.00
_cell.angle_beta   90.00
_cell.angle_gamma   90.00
#
_symmetry.space_group_name_H-M   'P 1'
#
loop_
_entity.id
_entity.type
_entity.pdbx_description
1 polymer ?
#
loop_
_entity_poly.entity_id
_entity_poly.type
_entity_poly.pdbx_seq_one_letter_code
_entity_poly.pdbx_strand_id
1 'polypeptide(L)'
;MNYLSPRQFGHYFYALLAGLFTVALMLAPVKQALALSVSPTSVQIAVGASATVAVTNRDGSVSVSSSNTSVATVSYSSGTATITGRSAGTATVTIRDSESRRTVSVTVTSALTVSPTSVSVPVGSTANVGVTNANGSVSVSSSNTNVATVTYSNGTATIRGRSAGSATVTVRDSRTSRQVSVTVTAVSTLTVSPTSVSVAAGSTVPVSVTNASGTVTATSANTAVATVTYASGVATIRGVSAGSTTVTIRDSDETRTVAVTVTAAPALTVSPTSVSVAVGSTVPVNVTNATGTVSAVSSNTTIATVTYASGVATIRGVAVGSATVTIMDSLNSRAVAVTVTSAGALTVSPTTAQVLVGSTTAVNVSNATGTVTATSSNTGIATVTYASGVATIRGVAVGTATVTIADSLNSRTVAVTVMAATAGNYTLLAWNNLGMHCFDGLDYSMFSILPPLNTVNAQLKNKAGALVTSGVTLTYQATPDLTGSINTISSTKTNFWTYAQALFGLSPAPDVGLLGAPMASNTPAPMTYSATNNWFEAVGIPITNVDDAGRKNTYPMVQIVAKNTAGQILATTKVVLPVSDMLDCQDCHTSNTGTNAAANAARPAAGWVFDPDPLKDWKKNILRLHDERQTGNATYVAALAAKGYPNGLYNSAVTGKPVLCVACHVSNAYQIEAGFPTGITGISPLTKAIHGRHATVVDPDVNMTLDNEANRNSCYKCHPGSVTQCLRGAMSGPTYQCQSCHGKTSQVGAATRQGWLSMPTCDSCHWNGLRGTTGVDANGIPLTWADKTFAATPNVPSAGFSLYRFSTGHGGMKCSACHGSTHAEYPSTHDNDNVQSIAVQGHAGTVFECTACHSSVPNTTSGGPHGMHTIGSAWVSNHRSVAENTTARAACAYCHGADFRGSPLSQVKMAKTLNNHNYVAGQAVTCYDCHNGPSGGKLESDTKFAKNEGVLDALASFFSMVNSRLQSAFQK
;
A
#
# COMPACT_ATOMS: atom_id res chain seq x y z
N MET A 1 -27.78 -59.04 40.42
CA MET A 1 -28.49 -60.31 40.19
C MET A 1 -29.87 -60.24 40.84
N ASN A 2 -30.75 -61.15 40.42
CA ASN A 2 -32.18 -61.27 40.72
C ASN A 2 -32.63 -61.35 42.21
N TYR A 3 -33.89 -60.93 42.44
CA TYR A 3 -34.95 -61.51 43.32
C TYR A 3 -35.06 -61.20 44.83
N LEU A 4 -36.10 -60.40 45.16
CA LEU A 4 -37.32 -60.73 45.95
C LEU A 4 -37.26 -61.57 47.26
N SER A 5 -37.68 -60.93 48.39
CA SER A 5 -38.65 -61.33 49.46
C SER A 5 -38.70 -62.76 50.06
N PRO A 6 -39.04 -62.98 51.37
CA PRO A 6 -40.47 -63.04 51.77
C PRO A 6 -40.91 -62.83 53.27
N ARG A 7 -42.18 -62.38 53.43
CA ARG A 7 -43.30 -62.81 54.35
C ARG A 7 -43.25 -62.89 55.91
N GLN A 8 -44.48 -62.79 56.45
CA GLN A 8 -44.99 -62.55 57.82
C GLN A 8 -45.27 -63.79 58.72
N PHE A 9 -45.52 -63.54 60.02
CA PHE A 9 -46.58 -64.12 60.92
C PHE A 9 -46.94 -63.03 61.98
N GLY A 10 -47.91 -63.10 62.92
CA GLY A 10 -48.89 -64.11 63.37
C GLY A 10 -49.93 -63.50 64.38
N HIS A 11 -50.70 -64.31 65.14
CA HIS A 11 -51.82 -63.87 66.04
C HIS A 11 -52.04 -64.81 67.27
N TYR A 12 -53.01 -64.47 68.15
CA TYR A 12 -53.78 -65.25 69.19
C TYR A 12 -53.92 -64.48 70.56
N PHE A 13 -54.88 -64.70 71.50
CA PHE A 13 -56.33 -65.06 71.48
C PHE A 13 -57.00 -64.90 72.90
N TYR A 14 -58.30 -65.20 73.05
CA TYR A 14 -59.15 -65.29 74.31
C TYR A 14 -59.56 -63.96 75.02
N ALA A 15 -60.78 -63.69 75.55
CA ALA A 15 -61.99 -64.44 76.07
C ALA A 15 -61.99 -64.73 77.60
N LEU A 16 -63.11 -64.87 78.37
CA LEU A 16 -64.54 -65.20 78.12
C LEU A 16 -65.54 -64.56 79.17
N LEU A 17 -66.74 -65.12 79.42
CA LEU A 17 -67.93 -64.57 80.15
C LEU A 17 -68.24 -65.25 81.52
N ALA A 18 -69.10 -64.63 82.38
CA ALA A 18 -70.44 -65.14 82.85
C ALA A 18 -70.90 -64.85 84.33
N GLY A 19 -72.24 -64.79 84.55
CA GLY A 19 -72.99 -64.92 85.83
C GLY A 19 -73.39 -63.60 86.55
N LEU A 20 -74.61 -63.27 87.02
CA LEU A 20 -75.86 -63.91 87.54
C LEU A 20 -76.05 -63.79 89.08
N PHE A 21 -76.96 -62.91 89.56
CA PHE A 21 -78.00 -63.18 90.60
C PHE A 21 -79.00 -62.00 90.80
N THR A 22 -79.90 -62.05 91.81
CA THR A 22 -81.25 -61.44 91.77
C THR A 22 -81.63 -60.44 92.90
N VAL A 23 -82.45 -59.42 92.52
CA VAL A 23 -83.61 -58.81 93.25
C VAL A 23 -83.43 -58.28 94.71
N ALA A 24 -83.65 -56.96 94.92
CA ALA A 24 -84.62 -56.40 95.92
C ALA A 24 -84.66 -54.84 96.00
N LEU A 25 -85.85 -54.27 95.68
CA LEU A 25 -86.62 -53.19 96.36
C LEU A 25 -86.02 -51.86 96.92
N MET A 26 -86.85 -50.79 96.80
CA MET A 26 -86.92 -49.52 97.58
C MET A 26 -86.07 -48.27 97.21
N LEU A 27 -86.67 -47.42 96.36
CA LEU A 27 -86.95 -45.96 96.54
C LEU A 27 -85.83 -44.93 96.92
N ALA A 28 -85.48 -44.11 95.90
CA ALA A 28 -85.11 -42.68 95.97
C ALA A 28 -83.77 -42.26 96.62
N PRO A 29 -83.20 -41.06 96.30
CA PRO A 29 -83.66 -40.02 95.36
C PRO A 29 -82.85 -39.93 94.05
N VAL A 30 -83.33 -39.12 93.09
CA VAL A 30 -82.68 -38.89 91.79
C VAL A 30 -81.54 -37.88 91.91
N LYS A 31 -80.32 -38.28 91.51
CA LYS A 31 -79.21 -37.35 91.25
C LYS A 31 -79.37 -36.77 89.84
N GLN A 32 -79.51 -35.45 89.70
CA GLN A 32 -79.65 -34.80 88.40
C GLN A 32 -78.29 -34.76 87.67
N ALA A 33 -78.20 -35.42 86.52
CA ALA A 33 -76.99 -35.45 85.70
C ALA A 33 -76.71 -34.07 85.06
N LEU A 34 -75.48 -33.59 85.22
CA LEU A 34 -74.98 -32.39 84.54
C LEU A 34 -74.53 -32.77 83.13
N ALA A 35 -75.21 -32.25 82.11
CA ALA A 35 -74.88 -32.59 80.73
C ALA A 35 -73.59 -31.88 80.25
N LEU A 36 -72.64 -32.67 79.73
CA LEU A 36 -71.38 -32.22 79.13
C LEU A 36 -71.54 -30.96 78.28
N SER A 37 -70.70 -29.95 78.53
CA SER A 37 -70.70 -28.68 77.80
C SER A 37 -69.32 -28.37 77.22
N VAL A 38 -69.33 -27.86 75.98
CA VAL A 38 -68.12 -27.48 75.24
C VAL A 38 -68.25 -26.03 74.78
N SER A 39 -67.20 -25.23 74.92
CA SER A 39 -67.19 -23.83 74.49
C SER A 39 -65.82 -23.41 73.94
N PRO A 40 -65.75 -22.83 72.73
CA PRO A 40 -66.85 -22.60 71.79
C PRO A 40 -67.33 -23.90 71.10
N THR A 41 -68.56 -23.90 70.59
CA THR A 41 -69.14 -25.02 69.80
C THR A 41 -68.69 -25.03 68.33
N SER A 42 -67.97 -23.99 67.89
CA SER A 42 -67.35 -23.92 66.57
C SER A 42 -66.01 -23.20 66.64
N VAL A 43 -65.02 -23.67 65.88
CA VAL A 43 -63.65 -23.17 65.83
C VAL A 43 -63.25 -22.95 64.37
N GLN A 44 -62.69 -21.77 64.06
CA GLN A 44 -62.05 -21.51 62.76
C GLN A 44 -60.58 -21.18 62.98
N ILE A 45 -59.69 -21.89 62.28
CA ILE A 45 -58.23 -21.78 62.40
C ILE A 45 -57.56 -21.84 61.03
N ALA A 46 -56.33 -21.33 60.92
CA ALA A 46 -55.52 -21.50 59.71
C ALA A 46 -54.80 -22.87 59.72
N VAL A 47 -54.36 -23.33 58.55
CA VAL A 47 -53.40 -24.46 58.46
C VAL A 47 -52.14 -24.14 59.28
N GLY A 48 -51.77 -25.05 60.19
CA GLY A 48 -50.65 -24.90 61.14
C GLY A 48 -51.01 -24.19 62.45
N ALA A 49 -52.18 -23.56 62.57
CA ALA A 49 -52.64 -22.92 63.81
C ALA A 49 -53.38 -23.90 64.73
N SER A 50 -53.49 -23.54 66.02
CA SER A 50 -54.29 -24.28 67.00
C SER A 50 -55.21 -23.35 67.78
N ALA A 51 -56.33 -23.90 68.28
CA ALA A 51 -57.26 -23.21 69.19
C ALA A 51 -57.76 -24.18 70.27
N THR A 52 -58.23 -23.64 71.39
CA THR A 52 -58.69 -24.40 72.56
C THR A 52 -60.21 -24.34 72.71
N VAL A 53 -60.77 -25.42 73.25
CA VAL A 53 -62.18 -25.56 73.63
C VAL A 53 -62.23 -26.03 75.08
N ALA A 54 -62.92 -25.28 75.94
CA ALA A 54 -63.16 -25.69 77.32
C ALA A 54 -64.19 -26.82 77.37
N VAL A 55 -63.96 -27.82 78.22
CA VAL A 55 -64.80 -29.01 78.42
C VAL A 55 -65.22 -29.10 79.89
N THR A 56 -66.45 -28.66 80.16
CA THR A 56 -67.05 -28.52 81.49
C THR A 56 -68.26 -29.45 81.65
N ASN A 57 -68.75 -29.61 82.88
CA ASN A 57 -69.92 -30.45 83.20
C ASN A 57 -69.78 -31.91 82.71
N ARG A 58 -68.57 -32.46 82.78
CA ARG A 58 -68.24 -33.83 82.38
C ARG A 58 -68.45 -34.81 83.54
N ASP A 59 -68.97 -36.01 83.27
CA ASP A 59 -68.92 -37.15 84.20
C ASP A 59 -67.97 -38.26 83.70
N GLY A 60 -67.18 -38.83 84.61
CA GLY A 60 -66.13 -39.80 84.30
C GLY A 60 -64.98 -39.26 83.43
N SER A 61 -64.42 -40.13 82.60
CA SER A 61 -63.29 -39.83 81.71
C SER A 61 -63.75 -39.28 80.36
N VAL A 62 -63.05 -38.26 79.86
CA VAL A 62 -63.33 -37.63 78.56
C VAL A 62 -62.44 -38.23 77.47
N SER A 63 -63.07 -38.59 76.36
CA SER A 63 -62.44 -39.01 75.11
C SER A 63 -62.69 -37.97 74.02
N VAL A 64 -61.74 -37.81 73.10
CA VAL A 64 -61.83 -36.87 71.97
C VAL A 64 -61.44 -37.54 70.66
N SER A 65 -62.12 -37.17 69.57
CA SER A 65 -61.85 -37.66 68.22
C SER A 65 -62.16 -36.58 67.18
N SER A 66 -61.58 -36.68 65.99
CA SER A 66 -61.86 -35.80 64.85
C SER A 66 -62.39 -36.63 63.69
N SER A 67 -63.45 -36.17 63.03
CA SER A 67 -64.01 -36.83 61.84
C SER A 67 -63.07 -36.82 60.63
N ASN A 68 -62.05 -35.95 60.63
CA ASN A 68 -61.02 -35.89 59.59
C ASN A 68 -59.70 -35.39 60.20
N THR A 69 -58.83 -36.33 60.59
CA THR A 69 -57.51 -36.06 61.17
C THR A 69 -56.51 -35.46 60.18
N SER A 70 -56.75 -35.55 58.87
CA SER A 70 -55.96 -34.85 57.84
C SER A 70 -56.30 -33.37 57.76
N VAL A 71 -57.54 -32.98 58.09
CA VAL A 71 -57.97 -31.57 58.19
C VAL A 71 -57.63 -31.00 59.56
N ALA A 72 -58.04 -31.65 60.66
CA ALA A 72 -57.74 -31.18 62.01
C ALA A 72 -57.54 -32.34 63.01
N THR A 73 -56.52 -32.25 63.85
CA THR A 73 -56.28 -33.15 64.98
C THR A 73 -56.70 -32.51 66.30
N VAL A 74 -57.12 -33.34 67.27
CA VAL A 74 -57.49 -32.90 68.62
C VAL A 74 -56.72 -33.70 69.68
N SER A 75 -56.29 -33.02 70.75
CA SER A 75 -55.83 -33.62 72.01
C SER A 75 -56.66 -33.08 73.17
N TYR A 76 -56.63 -33.74 74.33
CA TYR A 76 -57.35 -33.31 75.53
C TYR A 76 -56.48 -33.47 76.78
N SER A 77 -56.44 -32.44 77.62
CA SER A 77 -55.87 -32.50 78.96
C SER A 77 -56.58 -31.51 79.89
N SER A 78 -56.67 -31.86 81.18
CA SER A 78 -57.07 -30.94 82.27
C SER A 78 -58.32 -30.07 82.02
N GLY A 79 -59.33 -30.59 81.32
CA GLY A 79 -60.57 -29.85 81.01
C GLY A 79 -60.53 -28.98 79.74
N THR A 80 -59.48 -29.08 78.92
CA THR A 80 -59.35 -28.36 77.64
C THR A 80 -59.08 -29.35 76.50
N ALA A 81 -59.83 -29.21 75.40
CA ALA A 81 -59.52 -29.86 74.13
C ALA A 81 -58.78 -28.88 73.21
N THR A 82 -57.58 -29.24 72.77
CA THR A 82 -56.75 -28.43 71.87
C THR A 82 -56.87 -28.98 70.45
N ILE A 83 -57.29 -28.14 69.51
CA ILE A 83 -57.58 -28.49 68.12
C ILE A 83 -56.55 -27.80 67.22
N THR A 84 -55.82 -28.58 66.40
CA THR A 84 -54.77 -28.11 65.48
C THR A 84 -55.17 -28.37 64.03
N GLY A 85 -55.12 -27.33 63.19
CA GLY A 85 -55.43 -27.41 61.77
C GLY A 85 -54.23 -27.90 60.95
N ARG A 86 -54.45 -28.89 60.09
CA ARG A 86 -53.42 -29.56 59.27
C ARG A 86 -53.57 -29.35 57.76
N SER A 87 -54.79 -29.27 57.25
CA SER A 87 -55.07 -28.93 55.84
C SER A 87 -56.41 -28.21 55.73
N ALA A 88 -56.60 -27.43 54.67
CA ALA A 88 -57.83 -26.64 54.49
C ALA A 88 -59.04 -27.54 54.22
N GLY A 89 -60.16 -27.26 54.91
CA GLY A 89 -61.37 -28.09 54.86
C GLY A 89 -62.17 -28.00 56.16
N THR A 90 -63.17 -28.88 56.31
CA THR A 90 -63.98 -29.00 57.53
C THR A 90 -63.77 -30.35 58.21
N ALA A 91 -63.84 -30.33 59.54
CA ALA A 91 -63.83 -31.50 60.41
C ALA A 91 -64.80 -31.28 61.58
N THR A 92 -65.27 -32.35 62.20
CA THR A 92 -66.06 -32.28 63.44
C THR A 92 -65.30 -32.99 64.53
N VAL A 93 -64.94 -32.24 65.58
CA VAL A 93 -64.32 -32.80 66.78
C VAL A 93 -65.42 -33.27 67.72
N THR A 94 -65.48 -34.57 67.99
CA THR A 94 -66.41 -35.16 68.94
C THR A 94 -65.73 -35.31 70.29
N ILE A 95 -66.37 -34.80 71.34
CA ILE A 95 -65.94 -34.87 72.73
C ILE A 95 -67.01 -35.68 73.48
N ARG A 96 -66.62 -36.78 74.11
CA ARG A 96 -67.53 -37.75 74.72
C ARG A 96 -67.05 -38.12 76.11
N ASP A 97 -67.95 -38.08 77.08
CA ASP A 97 -67.72 -38.52 78.45
C ASP A 97 -68.45 -39.85 78.72
N SER A 98 -68.61 -40.24 79.99
CA SER A 98 -69.23 -41.54 80.32
C SER A 98 -70.72 -41.60 79.93
N GLU A 99 -71.47 -40.51 80.08
CA GLU A 99 -72.92 -40.47 79.85
C GLU A 99 -73.33 -39.86 78.50
N SER A 100 -72.51 -38.98 77.91
CA SER A 100 -72.96 -38.05 76.87
C SER A 100 -71.91 -37.70 75.81
N ARG A 101 -72.32 -36.97 74.75
CA ARG A 101 -71.44 -36.48 73.68
C ARG A 101 -71.78 -35.06 73.24
N ARG A 102 -70.76 -34.29 72.87
CA ARG A 102 -70.85 -32.99 72.19
C ARG A 102 -69.93 -32.96 70.98
N THR A 103 -70.21 -32.04 70.07
CA THR A 103 -69.47 -31.86 68.82
C THR A 103 -69.07 -30.40 68.65
N VAL A 104 -67.82 -30.17 68.24
CA VAL A 104 -67.28 -28.87 67.84
C VAL A 104 -67.09 -28.88 66.32
N SER A 105 -67.68 -27.92 65.62
CA SER A 105 -67.45 -27.76 64.18
C SER A 105 -66.13 -27.03 63.94
N VAL A 106 -65.21 -27.65 63.20
CA VAL A 106 -63.87 -27.10 62.93
C VAL A 106 -63.74 -26.77 61.46
N THR A 107 -63.46 -25.52 61.14
CA THR A 107 -63.17 -25.06 59.77
C THR A 107 -61.74 -24.59 59.69
N VAL A 108 -60.92 -25.30 58.91
CA VAL A 108 -59.52 -24.95 58.67
C VAL A 108 -59.43 -24.20 57.35
N THR A 109 -58.95 -22.96 57.38
CA THR A 109 -58.86 -22.10 56.19
C THR A 109 -57.49 -22.17 55.53
N SER A 110 -57.46 -22.05 54.21
CA SER A 110 -56.25 -21.75 53.43
C SER A 110 -55.49 -20.55 54.01
N ALA A 111 -54.17 -20.55 53.89
CA ALA A 111 -53.32 -19.44 54.31
C ALA A 111 -53.22 -18.36 53.22
N LEU A 112 -52.99 -17.11 53.63
CA LEU A 112 -52.74 -15.96 52.75
C LEU A 112 -51.72 -16.28 51.66
N THR A 113 -52.04 -15.93 50.41
CA THR A 113 -51.21 -16.12 49.23
C THR A 113 -51.09 -14.83 48.42
N VAL A 114 -49.91 -14.60 47.82
CA VAL A 114 -49.62 -13.45 46.95
C VAL A 114 -49.01 -13.95 45.64
N SER A 115 -49.37 -13.35 44.51
CA SER A 115 -48.81 -13.70 43.20
C SER A 115 -48.77 -12.49 42.25
N PRO A 116 -47.65 -12.20 41.58
CA PRO A 116 -46.35 -12.88 41.70
C PRO A 116 -45.65 -12.58 43.05
N THR A 117 -44.68 -13.41 43.43
CA THR A 117 -43.85 -13.22 44.64
C THR A 117 -42.68 -12.25 44.43
N SER A 118 -42.45 -11.80 43.20
CA SER A 118 -41.49 -10.76 42.86
C SER A 118 -42.01 -9.91 41.69
N VAL A 119 -41.64 -8.62 41.67
CA VAL A 119 -41.97 -7.68 40.59
C VAL A 119 -40.77 -6.81 40.26
N SER A 120 -40.63 -6.47 38.97
CA SER A 120 -39.72 -5.43 38.48
C SER A 120 -40.55 -4.30 37.86
N VAL A 121 -40.23 -3.05 38.18
CA VAL A 121 -41.02 -1.88 37.76
C VAL A 121 -40.12 -0.66 37.52
N PRO A 122 -40.24 0.07 36.40
CA PRO A 122 -39.50 1.33 36.21
C PRO A 122 -39.91 2.40 37.23
N VAL A 123 -39.00 3.34 37.52
CA VAL A 123 -39.33 4.56 38.29
C VAL A 123 -40.57 5.26 37.68
N GLY A 124 -41.51 5.68 38.55
CA GLY A 124 -42.77 6.31 38.18
C GLY A 124 -43.91 5.34 37.89
N SER A 125 -43.61 4.14 37.37
CA SER A 125 -44.57 3.11 36.93
C SER A 125 -45.17 2.29 38.07
N THR A 126 -46.17 1.46 37.76
CA THR A 126 -46.83 0.55 38.73
C THR A 126 -46.78 -0.92 38.29
N ALA A 127 -46.84 -1.82 39.26
CA ALA A 127 -47.00 -3.27 39.09
C ALA A 127 -48.02 -3.79 40.10
N ASN A 128 -48.82 -4.79 39.70
CA ASN A 128 -49.89 -5.36 40.52
C ASN A 128 -49.55 -6.76 41.03
N VAL A 129 -49.92 -7.03 42.28
CA VAL A 129 -49.83 -8.36 42.92
C VAL A 129 -51.20 -8.76 43.41
N GLY A 130 -51.70 -9.90 42.95
CA GLY A 130 -52.95 -10.49 43.44
C GLY A 130 -52.77 -11.06 44.85
N VAL A 131 -53.67 -10.71 45.76
CA VAL A 131 -53.73 -11.18 47.14
C VAL A 131 -54.96 -12.08 47.29
N THR A 132 -54.73 -13.33 47.69
CA THR A 132 -55.75 -14.38 47.73
C THR A 132 -55.73 -15.10 49.08
N ASN A 133 -56.84 -15.77 49.43
CA ASN A 133 -57.01 -16.48 50.71
C ASN A 133 -56.82 -15.61 51.98
N ALA A 134 -56.92 -14.29 51.87
CA ALA A 134 -56.79 -13.37 53.00
C ALA A 134 -57.99 -13.45 53.95
N ASN A 135 -57.75 -13.35 55.25
CA ASN A 135 -58.79 -13.33 56.27
C ASN A 135 -58.86 -12.00 57.05
N GLY A 136 -60.05 -11.40 57.09
CA GLY A 136 -60.28 -10.12 57.74
C GLY A 136 -59.68 -8.95 56.95
N SER A 137 -59.35 -7.87 57.64
CA SER A 137 -58.69 -6.70 57.05
C SER A 137 -57.28 -7.03 56.56
N VAL A 138 -56.98 -6.72 55.30
CA VAL A 138 -55.62 -6.77 54.75
C VAL A 138 -54.93 -5.43 54.95
N SER A 139 -53.66 -5.49 55.34
CA SER A 139 -52.72 -4.39 55.47
C SER A 139 -51.53 -4.62 54.55
N VAL A 140 -50.95 -3.55 54.02
CA VAL A 140 -49.76 -3.58 53.16
C VAL A 140 -48.74 -2.54 53.59
N SER A 141 -47.46 -2.89 53.53
CA SER A 141 -46.35 -1.98 53.82
C SER A 141 -45.16 -2.23 52.88
N SER A 142 -44.28 -1.24 52.74
CA SER A 142 -43.03 -1.34 51.99
C SER A 142 -41.86 -1.12 52.94
N SER A 143 -40.79 -1.91 52.79
CA SER A 143 -39.54 -1.73 53.56
C SER A 143 -38.79 -0.44 53.22
N ASN A 144 -39.10 0.20 52.08
CA ASN A 144 -38.50 1.47 51.68
C ASN A 144 -39.45 2.27 50.78
N THR A 145 -40.20 3.22 51.37
CA THR A 145 -41.18 4.09 50.68
C THR A 145 -40.55 5.18 49.79
N ASN A 146 -39.23 5.32 49.80
CA ASN A 146 -38.51 6.18 48.86
C ASN A 146 -38.18 5.42 47.56
N VAL A 147 -37.97 4.10 47.63
CA VAL A 147 -37.80 3.22 46.47
C VAL A 147 -39.15 2.79 45.89
N ALA A 148 -40.05 2.25 46.71
CA ALA A 148 -41.38 1.81 46.26
C ALA A 148 -42.48 2.01 47.31
N THR A 149 -43.64 2.50 46.89
CA THR A 149 -44.87 2.59 47.72
C THR A 149 -45.90 1.54 47.31
N VAL A 150 -46.79 1.14 48.22
CA VAL A 150 -47.84 0.15 47.95
C VAL A 150 -49.20 0.63 48.47
N THR A 151 -50.26 0.38 47.70
CA THR A 151 -51.67 0.51 48.12
C THR A 151 -52.36 -0.84 47.96
N TYR A 152 -53.51 -1.03 48.61
CA TYR A 152 -54.32 -2.25 48.50
C TYR A 152 -55.79 -1.92 48.28
N SER A 153 -56.41 -2.56 47.29
CA SER A 153 -57.85 -2.51 47.05
C SER A 153 -58.30 -3.74 46.26
N ASN A 154 -59.56 -4.18 46.45
CA ASN A 154 -60.21 -5.19 45.60
C ASN A 154 -59.35 -6.46 45.30
N GLY A 155 -58.69 -7.01 46.33
CA GLY A 155 -57.85 -8.21 46.19
C GLY A 155 -56.49 -7.97 45.54
N THR A 156 -56.10 -6.73 45.25
CA THR A 156 -54.85 -6.38 44.57
C THR A 156 -54.01 -5.42 45.40
N ALA A 157 -52.73 -5.73 45.56
CA ALA A 157 -51.72 -4.81 46.05
C ALA A 157 -51.02 -4.14 44.85
N THR A 158 -51.18 -2.83 44.70
CA THR A 158 -50.58 -2.04 43.61
C THR A 158 -49.32 -1.36 44.13
N ILE A 159 -48.18 -1.69 43.53
CA ILE A 159 -46.85 -1.24 43.91
C ILE A 159 -46.38 -0.19 42.91
N ARG A 160 -45.92 0.98 43.37
CA ARG A 160 -45.40 2.07 42.52
C ARG A 160 -43.92 2.31 42.77
N GLY A 161 -43.11 2.30 41.71
CA GLY A 161 -41.69 2.67 41.76
C GLY A 161 -41.50 4.18 41.92
N ARG A 162 -40.57 4.61 42.77
CA ARG A 162 -40.28 6.04 43.06
C ARG A 162 -38.80 6.41 42.88
N SER A 163 -37.87 5.51 43.18
CA SER A 163 -36.44 5.67 42.86
C SER A 163 -35.80 4.30 42.61
N ALA A 164 -34.71 4.27 41.83
CA ALA A 164 -34.06 3.02 41.46
C ALA A 164 -33.41 2.33 42.67
N GLY A 165 -33.58 1.02 42.78
CA GLY A 165 -33.11 0.23 43.93
C GLY A 165 -33.98 -1.00 44.21
N SER A 166 -33.92 -1.51 45.43
CA SER A 166 -34.72 -2.66 45.88
C SER A 166 -35.53 -2.36 47.14
N ALA A 167 -36.73 -2.93 47.22
CA ALA A 167 -37.60 -2.90 48.38
C ALA A 167 -38.30 -4.26 48.56
N THR A 168 -38.88 -4.49 49.74
CA THR A 168 -39.76 -5.65 49.99
C THR A 168 -41.11 -5.15 50.46
N VAL A 169 -42.17 -5.56 49.75
CA VAL A 169 -43.55 -5.28 50.15
C VAL A 169 -44.06 -6.42 51.02
N THR A 170 -44.60 -6.10 52.19
CA THR A 170 -45.24 -7.08 53.08
C THR A 170 -46.76 -6.92 53.00
N VAL A 171 -47.46 -8.03 52.76
CA VAL A 171 -48.92 -8.14 52.80
C VAL A 171 -49.28 -8.93 54.06
N ARG A 172 -50.12 -8.39 54.94
CA ARG A 172 -50.53 -9.02 56.20
C ARG A 172 -52.05 -8.99 56.33
N ASP A 173 -52.64 -10.14 56.66
CA ASP A 173 -54.05 -10.25 57.06
C ASP A 173 -54.18 -10.39 58.59
N SER A 174 -55.36 -10.71 59.11
CA SER A 174 -55.58 -10.85 60.56
C SER A 174 -54.84 -12.04 61.21
N ARG A 175 -54.16 -12.90 60.43
CA ARG A 175 -53.59 -14.18 60.90
C ARG A 175 -52.13 -14.39 60.51
N THR A 176 -51.71 -13.88 59.36
CA THR A 176 -50.46 -14.26 58.67
C THR A 176 -49.90 -13.10 57.83
N SER A 177 -48.68 -13.27 57.31
CA SER A 177 -48.08 -12.32 56.36
C SER A 177 -47.25 -13.00 55.28
N ARG A 178 -47.19 -12.39 54.10
CA ARG A 178 -46.37 -12.75 52.94
C ARG A 178 -45.54 -11.56 52.49
N GLN A 179 -44.44 -11.83 51.79
CA GLN A 179 -43.55 -10.82 51.22
C GLN A 179 -43.49 -10.92 49.70
N VAL A 180 -43.23 -9.79 49.05
CA VAL A 180 -42.99 -9.64 47.62
C VAL A 180 -41.68 -8.86 47.44
N SER A 181 -40.73 -9.40 46.69
CA SER A 181 -39.51 -8.69 46.33
C SER A 181 -39.78 -7.68 45.22
N VAL A 182 -39.34 -6.43 45.39
CA VAL A 182 -39.55 -5.33 44.42
C VAL A 182 -38.20 -4.81 43.95
N THR A 183 -37.94 -4.89 42.65
CA THR A 183 -36.82 -4.21 42.00
C THR A 183 -37.35 -3.01 41.22
N VAL A 184 -36.84 -1.82 41.53
CA VAL A 184 -37.17 -0.60 40.80
C VAL A 184 -36.01 -0.24 39.87
N THR A 185 -36.25 -0.27 38.57
CA THR A 185 -35.22 0.04 37.55
C THR A 185 -35.18 1.53 37.24
N ALA A 186 -33.98 2.06 37.03
CA ALA A 186 -33.82 3.40 36.48
C ALA A 186 -34.40 3.46 35.06
N VAL A 187 -34.99 4.60 34.69
CA VAL A 187 -35.39 4.85 33.29
C VAL A 187 -34.14 5.25 32.51
N SER A 188 -33.90 4.63 31.37
CA SER A 188 -32.87 5.09 30.43
C SER A 188 -33.23 6.49 29.94
N THR A 189 -32.26 7.40 29.90
CA THR A 189 -32.49 8.79 29.42
C THR A 189 -32.04 8.95 27.98
N LEU A 190 -32.80 9.73 27.21
CA LEU A 190 -32.57 10.03 25.80
C LEU A 190 -31.15 10.56 25.57
N THR A 191 -30.37 9.93 24.70
CA THR A 191 -28.98 10.31 24.43
C THR A 191 -28.74 10.57 22.95
N VAL A 192 -28.11 11.71 22.65
CA VAL A 192 -27.72 12.12 21.29
C VAL A 192 -26.20 12.21 21.19
N SER A 193 -25.64 11.73 20.07
CA SER A 193 -24.19 11.78 19.83
C SER A 193 -23.84 11.96 18.35
N PRO A 194 -23.00 12.93 17.98
CA PRO A 194 -22.40 13.96 18.84
C PRO A 194 -23.41 15.02 19.29
N THR A 195 -23.09 15.77 20.36
CA THR A 195 -23.92 16.89 20.88
C THR A 195 -23.68 18.21 20.14
N SER A 196 -22.70 18.27 19.24
CA SER A 196 -22.48 19.36 18.31
C SER A 196 -21.97 18.83 16.97
N VAL A 197 -22.34 19.50 15.88
CA VAL A 197 -21.92 19.16 14.51
C VAL A 197 -21.50 20.41 13.74
N SER A 198 -20.54 20.23 12.84
CA SER A 198 -20.19 21.19 11.80
C SER A 198 -20.48 20.56 10.44
N VAL A 199 -21.17 21.28 9.55
CA VAL A 199 -21.58 20.77 8.23
C VAL A 199 -21.54 21.88 7.19
N ALA A 200 -21.06 21.59 5.97
CA ALA A 200 -21.11 22.56 4.88
C ALA A 200 -22.56 22.76 4.39
N ALA A 201 -22.91 23.98 3.98
CA ALA A 201 -24.17 24.24 3.28
C ALA A 201 -24.33 23.29 2.07
N GLY A 202 -25.52 22.73 1.91
CA GLY A 202 -25.82 21.68 0.92
C GLY A 202 -25.65 20.24 1.43
N SER A 203 -24.68 20.01 2.34
CA SER A 203 -24.28 18.67 2.82
C SER A 203 -25.08 18.19 4.03
N THR A 204 -24.98 16.89 4.36
CA THR A 204 -25.63 16.24 5.50
C THR A 204 -24.64 15.67 6.51
N VAL A 205 -25.02 15.66 7.80
CA VAL A 205 -24.29 15.02 8.90
C VAL A 205 -25.28 14.19 9.75
N PRO A 206 -24.98 12.92 10.07
CA PRO A 206 -25.82 12.11 10.95
C PRO A 206 -25.52 12.37 12.43
N VAL A 207 -26.57 12.38 13.26
CA VAL A 207 -26.49 12.32 14.72
C VAL A 207 -27.23 11.06 15.18
N SER A 208 -26.56 10.23 16.00
CA SER A 208 -27.15 9.03 16.58
C SER A 208 -28.07 9.41 17.74
N VAL A 209 -29.28 8.85 17.77
CA VAL A 209 -30.28 9.02 18.83
C VAL A 209 -30.52 7.66 19.46
N THR A 210 -30.31 7.58 20.77
CA THR A 210 -30.28 6.33 21.55
C THR A 210 -31.10 6.50 22.83
N ASN A 211 -31.53 5.37 23.42
CA ASN A 211 -32.38 5.35 24.61
C ASN A 211 -33.75 6.07 24.46
N ALA A 212 -34.23 6.25 23.23
CA ALA A 212 -35.61 6.68 23.00
C ALA A 212 -36.59 5.57 23.43
N SER A 213 -37.63 5.98 24.14
CA SER A 213 -38.67 5.18 24.79
C SER A 213 -40.04 5.28 24.10
N GLY A 214 -40.27 6.36 23.34
CA GLY A 214 -41.51 6.64 22.62
C GLY A 214 -41.28 7.29 21.24
N THR A 215 -42.21 8.16 20.84
CA THR A 215 -42.17 8.78 19.50
C THR A 215 -41.18 9.94 19.47
N VAL A 216 -40.05 9.74 18.78
CA VAL A 216 -39.04 10.77 18.58
C VAL A 216 -39.49 11.80 17.53
N THR A 217 -39.34 13.07 17.87
CA THR A 217 -39.47 14.20 16.96
C THR A 217 -38.14 14.96 16.89
N ALA A 218 -37.78 15.47 15.70
CA ALA A 218 -36.57 16.25 15.49
C ALA A 218 -36.90 17.54 14.73
N THR A 219 -36.47 18.67 15.25
CA THR A 219 -36.86 20.01 14.76
C THR A 219 -35.67 20.94 14.75
N SER A 220 -35.49 21.73 13.69
CA SER A 220 -34.46 22.80 13.66
C SER A 220 -35.06 24.12 14.12
N ALA A 221 -34.34 24.85 14.98
CA ALA A 221 -34.70 26.19 15.41
C ALA A 221 -34.62 27.25 14.29
N ASN A 222 -33.90 26.94 13.19
CA ASN A 222 -33.84 27.78 12.00
C ASN A 222 -33.60 26.90 10.76
N THR A 223 -34.68 26.65 10.01
CA THR A 223 -34.68 25.81 8.80
C THR A 223 -33.97 26.44 7.60
N ALA A 224 -33.77 27.77 7.59
CA ALA A 224 -32.98 28.45 6.57
C ALA A 224 -31.46 28.26 6.78
N VAL A 225 -31.01 28.01 8.02
CA VAL A 225 -29.62 27.66 8.33
C VAL A 225 -29.42 26.14 8.19
N ALA A 226 -30.22 25.30 8.86
CA ALA A 226 -30.14 23.84 8.72
C ALA A 226 -31.52 23.18 8.84
N THR A 227 -31.75 22.12 8.08
CA THR A 227 -32.94 21.24 8.20
C THR A 227 -32.57 19.92 8.86
N VAL A 228 -33.55 19.17 9.36
CA VAL A 228 -33.34 17.85 9.96
C VAL A 228 -34.43 16.88 9.53
N THR A 229 -34.06 15.62 9.33
CA THR A 229 -34.98 14.48 9.16
C THR A 229 -34.60 13.41 10.19
N TYR A 230 -35.57 12.62 10.66
CA TYR A 230 -35.32 11.54 11.61
C TYR A 230 -35.86 10.21 11.07
N ALA A 231 -35.02 9.18 11.07
CA ALA A 231 -35.40 7.82 10.71
C ALA A 231 -34.49 6.81 11.43
N SER A 232 -35.05 5.67 11.85
CA SER A 232 -34.30 4.49 12.30
C SER A 232 -33.18 4.76 13.34
N GLY A 233 -33.41 5.63 14.31
CA GLY A 233 -32.41 5.98 15.34
C GLY A 233 -31.42 7.08 14.93
N VAL A 234 -31.53 7.68 13.75
CA VAL A 234 -30.60 8.72 13.26
C VAL A 234 -31.35 10.00 12.92
N ALA A 235 -30.87 11.12 13.46
CA ALA A 235 -31.25 12.46 13.03
C ALA A 235 -30.25 12.95 11.98
N THR A 236 -30.65 12.97 10.70
CA THR A 236 -29.83 13.47 9.59
C THR A 236 -30.05 14.97 9.45
N ILE A 237 -29.02 15.75 9.80
CA ILE A 237 -29.04 17.22 9.75
C ILE A 237 -28.42 17.67 8.43
N ARG A 238 -29.12 18.52 7.67
CA ARG A 238 -28.65 19.10 6.40
C ARG A 238 -28.36 20.59 6.54
N GLY A 239 -27.15 21.01 6.22
CA GLY A 239 -26.80 22.42 6.10
C GLY A 239 -27.53 23.07 4.91
N VAL A 240 -28.07 24.27 5.09
CA VAL A 240 -28.84 25.01 4.08
C VAL A 240 -28.15 26.35 3.75
N SER A 241 -27.82 27.16 4.76
CA SER A 241 -27.01 28.37 4.60
C SER A 241 -26.01 28.54 5.74
N ALA A 242 -24.93 29.30 5.50
CA ALA A 242 -23.91 29.54 6.51
C ALA A 242 -24.49 30.27 7.74
N GLY A 243 -24.13 29.82 8.94
CA GLY A 243 -24.64 30.36 10.20
C GLY A 243 -24.62 29.33 11.32
N SER A 244 -25.28 29.64 12.44
CA SER A 244 -25.47 28.69 13.55
C SER A 244 -26.96 28.51 13.86
N THR A 245 -27.33 27.30 14.29
CA THR A 245 -28.68 26.94 14.72
C THR A 245 -28.60 25.80 15.74
N THR A 246 -29.74 25.39 16.28
CA THR A 246 -29.86 24.23 17.18
C THR A 246 -30.91 23.28 16.64
N VAL A 247 -30.58 21.99 16.60
CA VAL A 247 -31.55 20.92 16.33
C VAL A 247 -31.98 20.33 17.66
N THR A 248 -33.28 20.34 17.90
CA THR A 248 -33.93 19.82 19.11
C THR A 248 -34.52 18.46 18.80
N ILE A 249 -34.11 17.44 19.56
CA ILE A 249 -34.58 16.06 19.46
C ILE A 249 -35.36 15.77 20.74
N ARG A 250 -36.65 15.47 20.62
CA ARG A 250 -37.56 15.21 21.73
C ARG A 250 -38.16 13.82 21.61
N ASP A 251 -38.06 13.03 22.67
CA ASP A 251 -38.85 11.82 22.88
C ASP A 251 -39.80 12.06 24.05
N SER A 252 -41.10 11.99 23.79
CA SER A 252 -42.13 12.10 24.83
C SER A 252 -41.93 13.38 25.66
N ASP A 253 -41.50 13.35 26.92
CA ASP A 253 -41.19 14.56 27.70
C ASP A 253 -39.69 14.86 27.86
N GLU A 254 -38.79 13.99 27.38
CA GLU A 254 -37.35 14.26 27.40
C GLU A 254 -36.89 14.95 26.11
N THR A 255 -36.02 15.96 26.25
CA THR A 255 -35.50 16.75 25.13
C THR A 255 -33.99 16.88 25.23
N ARG A 256 -33.29 16.68 24.10
CA ARG A 256 -31.85 16.92 23.94
C ARG A 256 -31.60 17.83 22.73
N THR A 257 -30.54 18.63 22.80
CA THR A 257 -30.18 19.59 21.77
C THR A 257 -28.84 19.25 21.12
N VAL A 258 -28.74 19.49 19.81
CA VAL A 258 -27.50 19.43 19.04
C VAL A 258 -27.18 20.83 18.55
N ALA A 259 -26.02 21.36 18.90
CA ALA A 259 -25.54 22.61 18.34
C ALA A 259 -25.07 22.39 16.89
N VAL A 260 -25.58 23.17 15.95
CA VAL A 260 -25.29 23.02 14.51
C VAL A 260 -24.60 24.28 14.00
N THR A 261 -23.33 24.15 13.63
CA THR A 261 -22.61 25.18 12.86
C THR A 261 -22.66 24.78 11.39
N VAL A 262 -23.25 25.63 10.56
CA VAL A 262 -23.22 25.47 9.11
C VAL A 262 -22.14 26.36 8.54
N THR A 263 -21.09 25.76 7.98
CA THR A 263 -20.06 26.50 7.25
C THR A 263 -20.58 26.87 5.86
N ALA A 264 -20.04 27.96 5.29
CA ALA A 264 -20.23 28.23 3.88
C ALA A 264 -19.76 27.03 3.05
N ALA A 265 -20.52 26.67 2.02
CA ALA A 265 -20.07 25.66 1.07
C ALA A 265 -18.70 26.06 0.50
N PRO A 266 -17.76 25.12 0.30
CA PRO A 266 -16.58 25.37 -0.50
C PRO A 266 -17.01 26.00 -1.84
N ALA A 267 -16.57 27.22 -2.11
CA ALA A 267 -17.07 27.95 -3.26
C ALA A 267 -16.62 27.24 -4.55
N LEU A 268 -17.55 26.99 -5.47
CA LEU A 268 -17.28 26.40 -6.79
C LEU A 268 -16.03 27.05 -7.41
N THR A 269 -15.03 26.24 -7.73
CA THR A 269 -13.76 26.70 -8.29
C THR A 269 -13.57 26.11 -9.68
N VAL A 270 -13.28 26.97 -10.63
CA VAL A 270 -12.94 26.61 -12.01
C VAL A 270 -11.48 26.99 -12.24
N SER A 271 -10.69 26.07 -12.78
CA SER A 271 -9.27 26.30 -13.05
C SER A 271 -8.89 25.78 -14.44
N PRO A 272 -8.36 26.65 -15.34
CA PRO A 272 -8.20 28.09 -15.16
C PRO A 272 -9.53 28.87 -15.24
N THR A 273 -9.53 30.13 -14.78
CA THR A 273 -10.70 31.05 -14.87
C THR A 273 -10.83 31.75 -16.22
N SER A 274 -9.82 31.63 -17.09
CA SER A 274 -9.88 31.99 -18.49
C SER A 274 -9.09 30.98 -19.32
N VAL A 275 -9.51 30.76 -20.56
CA VAL A 275 -8.85 29.88 -21.52
C VAL A 275 -8.66 30.57 -22.87
N SER A 276 -7.55 30.28 -23.52
CA SER A 276 -7.34 30.51 -24.94
C SER A 276 -7.40 29.17 -25.65
N VAL A 277 -8.21 29.05 -26.71
CA VAL A 277 -8.38 27.78 -27.44
C VAL A 277 -8.41 28.04 -28.95
N ALA A 278 -7.65 27.24 -29.70
CA ALA A 278 -7.67 27.29 -31.16
C ALA A 278 -9.02 26.81 -31.71
N VAL A 279 -9.47 27.40 -32.83
CA VAL A 279 -10.56 26.83 -33.66
C VAL A 279 -10.29 25.35 -33.94
N GLY A 280 -11.29 24.50 -33.71
CA GLY A 280 -11.24 23.05 -33.89
C GLY A 280 -10.82 22.28 -32.64
N SER A 281 -9.93 22.86 -31.82
CA SER A 281 -9.31 22.23 -30.64
C SER A 281 -10.17 22.30 -29.38
N THR A 282 -9.82 21.48 -28.39
CA THR A 282 -10.44 21.44 -27.05
C THR A 282 -9.47 21.83 -25.95
N VAL A 283 -9.97 22.53 -24.92
CA VAL A 283 -9.25 22.83 -23.68
C VAL A 283 -10.07 22.34 -22.47
N PRO A 284 -9.47 21.61 -21.51
CA PRO A 284 -10.14 21.25 -20.27
C PRO A 284 -10.12 22.41 -19.28
N VAL A 285 -11.22 22.58 -18.54
CA VAL A 285 -11.28 23.38 -17.32
C VAL A 285 -11.68 22.45 -16.19
N ASN A 286 -10.85 22.37 -15.15
CA ASN A 286 -11.12 21.56 -13.98
C ASN A 286 -12.16 22.27 -13.10
N VAL A 287 -13.21 21.54 -12.71
CA VAL A 287 -14.31 22.02 -11.88
C VAL A 287 -14.24 21.30 -10.54
N THR A 288 -13.81 22.03 -9.52
CA THR A 288 -13.64 21.52 -8.15
C THR A 288 -14.59 22.25 -7.18
N ASN A 289 -14.80 21.67 -6.00
CA ASN A 289 -15.72 22.19 -4.97
C ASN A 289 -17.19 22.32 -5.42
N ALA A 290 -17.58 21.61 -6.48
CA ALA A 290 -18.95 21.66 -6.99
C ALA A 290 -19.95 20.93 -6.07
N THR A 291 -21.07 21.58 -5.77
CA THR A 291 -22.14 21.06 -4.92
C THR A 291 -23.35 20.63 -5.73
N GLY A 292 -23.66 19.32 -5.76
CA GLY A 292 -24.82 18.78 -6.47
C GLY A 292 -24.60 18.64 -7.99
N THR A 293 -25.68 18.69 -8.77
CA THR A 293 -25.61 18.56 -10.24
C THR A 293 -24.90 19.77 -10.85
N VAL A 294 -23.88 19.50 -11.68
CA VAL A 294 -23.16 20.53 -12.44
C VAL A 294 -23.73 20.64 -13.85
N SER A 295 -23.82 21.88 -14.34
CA SER A 295 -24.10 22.19 -15.74
C SER A 295 -23.08 23.21 -16.28
N ALA A 296 -22.84 23.20 -17.58
CA ALA A 296 -21.96 24.14 -18.25
C ALA A 296 -22.61 24.63 -19.55
N VAL A 297 -22.65 25.94 -19.75
CA VAL A 297 -23.30 26.58 -20.91
C VAL A 297 -22.36 27.61 -21.52
N SER A 298 -22.22 27.62 -22.84
CA SER A 298 -21.51 28.66 -23.58
C SER A 298 -22.46 29.80 -23.94
N SER A 299 -22.02 31.05 -23.75
CA SER A 299 -22.75 32.25 -24.18
C SER A 299 -22.85 32.40 -25.70
N ASN A 300 -21.99 31.70 -26.47
CA ASN A 300 -22.09 31.65 -27.93
C ASN A 300 -21.51 30.34 -28.47
N THR A 301 -22.39 29.41 -28.86
CA THR A 301 -22.03 28.10 -29.41
C THR A 301 -21.43 28.13 -30.82
N THR A 302 -21.55 29.23 -31.57
CA THR A 302 -20.86 29.36 -32.87
C THR A 302 -19.39 29.77 -32.71
N ILE A 303 -19.02 30.32 -31.54
CA ILE A 303 -17.64 30.67 -31.18
C ILE A 303 -17.02 29.52 -30.38
N ALA A 304 -17.65 29.08 -29.29
CA ALA A 304 -17.17 27.98 -28.46
C ALA A 304 -18.31 27.08 -27.97
N THR A 305 -18.11 25.77 -27.99
CA THR A 305 -19.02 24.79 -27.37
C THR A 305 -18.42 24.24 -26.08
N VAL A 306 -19.24 23.66 -25.19
CA VAL A 306 -18.78 23.04 -23.95
C VAL A 306 -19.52 21.73 -23.71
N THR A 307 -18.80 20.75 -23.16
CA THR A 307 -19.34 19.51 -22.58
C THR A 307 -18.80 19.37 -21.16
N TYR A 308 -19.52 18.67 -20.28
CA TYR A 308 -19.09 18.44 -18.91
C TYR A 308 -19.19 16.95 -18.56
N ALA A 309 -18.11 16.38 -18.04
CA ALA A 309 -18.07 15.01 -17.53
C ALA A 309 -17.00 14.90 -16.43
N SER A 310 -17.27 14.08 -15.40
CA SER A 310 -16.27 13.62 -14.42
C SER A 310 -15.39 14.72 -13.80
N GLY A 311 -15.95 15.90 -13.47
CA GLY A 311 -15.20 17.01 -12.88
C GLY A 311 -14.51 17.94 -13.88
N VAL A 312 -14.63 17.71 -15.19
CA VAL A 312 -13.99 18.52 -16.23
C VAL A 312 -15.03 19.11 -17.18
N ALA A 313 -14.94 20.42 -17.42
CA ALA A 313 -15.65 21.09 -18.51
C ALA A 313 -14.71 21.17 -19.73
N THR A 314 -14.97 20.38 -20.77
CA THR A 314 -14.21 20.38 -22.01
C THR A 314 -14.81 21.41 -22.97
N ILE A 315 -14.08 22.52 -23.16
CA ILE A 315 -14.47 23.65 -24.02
C ILE A 315 -13.82 23.46 -25.39
N ARG A 316 -14.61 23.54 -26.47
CA ARG A 316 -14.14 23.40 -27.86
C ARG A 316 -14.26 24.71 -28.63
N GLY A 317 -13.17 25.16 -29.26
CA GLY A 317 -13.18 26.29 -30.19
C GLY A 317 -13.88 25.94 -31.50
N VAL A 318 -14.76 26.82 -31.98
CA VAL A 318 -15.58 26.62 -33.19
C VAL A 318 -15.30 27.71 -34.23
N ALA A 319 -15.25 28.99 -33.83
CA ALA A 319 -14.89 30.12 -34.69
C ALA A 319 -14.14 31.19 -33.89
N VAL A 320 -13.30 31.98 -34.56
CA VAL A 320 -12.48 33.03 -33.92
C VAL A 320 -13.37 34.10 -33.28
N GLY A 321 -13.10 34.45 -32.02
CA GLY A 321 -13.87 35.44 -31.27
C GLY A 321 -13.77 35.23 -29.76
N SER A 322 -14.71 35.80 -29.00
CA SER A 322 -14.83 35.60 -27.55
C SER A 322 -16.19 35.02 -27.16
N ALA A 323 -16.18 34.16 -26.16
CA ALA A 323 -17.36 33.60 -25.52
C ALA A 323 -17.12 33.49 -24.01
N THR A 324 -18.17 33.28 -23.24
CA THR A 324 -18.09 32.96 -21.80
C THR A 324 -18.73 31.62 -21.57
N VAL A 325 -18.01 30.69 -20.95
CA VAL A 325 -18.56 29.42 -20.50
C VAL A 325 -18.92 29.56 -19.03
N THR A 326 -20.22 29.55 -18.72
CA THR A 326 -20.72 29.62 -17.35
C THR A 326 -20.94 28.20 -16.84
N ILE A 327 -20.21 27.85 -15.79
CA ILE A 327 -20.29 26.58 -15.07
C ILE A 327 -21.08 26.82 -13.78
N MET A 328 -22.10 26.02 -13.53
CA MET A 328 -23.06 26.19 -12.44
C MET A 328 -23.22 24.88 -11.67
N ASP A 329 -23.27 24.97 -10.35
CA ASP A 329 -23.70 23.88 -9.47
C ASP A 329 -25.03 24.27 -8.79
N SER A 330 -25.49 23.50 -7.79
CA SER A 330 -26.78 23.76 -7.13
C SER A 330 -26.80 24.98 -6.19
N LEU A 331 -25.66 25.64 -5.94
CA LEU A 331 -25.51 26.80 -5.03
C LEU A 331 -24.68 27.95 -5.62
N ASN A 332 -23.88 27.72 -6.67
CA ASN A 332 -22.85 28.63 -7.18
C ASN A 332 -22.84 28.71 -8.70
N SER A 333 -22.31 29.83 -9.22
CA SER A 333 -21.95 29.98 -10.65
C SER A 333 -20.55 30.57 -10.81
N ARG A 334 -19.78 30.06 -11.78
CA ARG A 334 -18.49 30.63 -12.22
C ARG A 334 -18.45 30.79 -13.73
N ALA A 335 -18.02 31.97 -14.16
CA ALA A 335 -17.70 32.24 -15.56
C ALA A 335 -16.24 31.85 -15.85
N VAL A 336 -16.02 31.19 -16.99
CA VAL A 336 -14.73 31.04 -17.65
C VAL A 336 -14.74 31.94 -18.88
N ALA A 337 -13.81 32.89 -18.97
CA ALA A 337 -13.63 33.68 -20.19
C ALA A 337 -12.93 32.84 -21.26
N VAL A 338 -13.54 32.70 -22.44
CA VAL A 338 -13.03 31.89 -23.56
C VAL A 338 -12.65 32.81 -24.71
N THR A 339 -11.34 32.93 -24.97
CA THR A 339 -10.83 33.52 -26.21
C THR A 339 -10.61 32.40 -27.21
N VAL A 340 -11.36 32.38 -28.30
CA VAL A 340 -11.14 31.44 -29.40
C VAL A 340 -10.22 32.11 -30.42
N THR A 341 -8.97 31.66 -30.46
CA THR A 341 -7.98 32.15 -31.42
C THR A 341 -8.10 31.42 -32.76
N SER A 342 -7.53 32.01 -33.81
CA SER A 342 -7.25 31.26 -35.03
C SER A 342 -6.44 30.01 -34.70
N ALA A 343 -6.70 28.91 -35.43
CA ALA A 343 -5.86 27.73 -35.34
C ALA A 343 -4.40 28.15 -35.59
N GLY A 344 -3.49 27.76 -34.69
CA GLY A 344 -2.08 28.04 -34.84
C GLY A 344 -1.60 27.44 -36.15
N ALA A 345 -1.08 28.25 -37.07
CA ALA A 345 -0.73 27.79 -38.40
C ALA A 345 0.25 26.60 -38.30
N LEU A 346 -0.16 25.43 -38.82
CA LEU A 346 0.56 24.15 -38.87
C LEU A 346 2.07 24.33 -38.74
N THR A 347 2.70 23.71 -37.75
CA THR A 347 4.15 23.80 -37.55
C THR A 347 4.83 22.46 -37.79
N VAL A 348 6.05 22.52 -38.33
CA VAL A 348 6.92 21.36 -38.54
C VAL A 348 8.25 21.61 -37.85
N SER A 349 8.76 20.63 -37.10
CA SER A 349 10.06 20.74 -36.42
C SER A 349 10.86 19.44 -36.50
N PRO A 350 12.10 19.47 -37.01
CA PRO A 350 12.79 20.64 -37.56
C PRO A 350 12.26 21.05 -38.95
N THR A 351 12.44 22.33 -39.33
CA THR A 351 12.11 22.85 -40.67
C THR A 351 13.14 22.50 -41.75
N THR A 352 14.30 21.99 -41.34
CA THR A 352 15.30 21.39 -42.24
C THR A 352 15.74 20.04 -41.66
N ALA A 353 15.92 19.05 -42.53
CA ALA A 353 16.26 17.69 -42.14
C ALA A 353 17.50 17.21 -42.91
N GLN A 354 18.46 16.63 -42.20
CA GLN A 354 19.54 15.86 -42.81
C GLN A 354 19.35 14.38 -42.51
N VAL A 355 19.57 13.54 -43.51
CA VAL A 355 19.45 12.08 -43.38
C VAL A 355 20.46 11.40 -44.29
N LEU A 356 21.03 10.27 -43.86
CA LEU A 356 21.91 9.48 -44.72
C LEU A 356 21.09 8.58 -45.65
N VAL A 357 21.62 8.25 -46.83
CA VAL A 357 21.04 7.21 -47.71
C VAL A 357 20.79 5.91 -46.92
N GLY A 358 19.58 5.37 -47.05
CA GLY A 358 19.09 4.19 -46.34
C GLY A 358 18.44 4.47 -44.98
N SER A 359 18.88 5.51 -44.28
CA SER A 359 18.45 5.90 -42.93
C SER A 359 17.13 6.68 -42.91
N THR A 360 16.54 6.78 -41.71
CA THR A 360 15.35 7.60 -41.43
C THR A 360 15.66 8.74 -40.45
N THR A 361 14.98 9.87 -40.63
CA THR A 361 14.89 10.97 -39.67
C THR A 361 13.43 11.34 -39.43
N ALA A 362 13.12 11.98 -38.29
CA ALA A 362 11.76 12.31 -37.89
C ALA A 362 11.54 13.84 -37.92
N VAL A 363 10.39 14.27 -38.43
CA VAL A 363 9.89 15.63 -38.30
C VAL A 363 8.55 15.59 -37.59
N ASN A 364 8.43 16.35 -36.52
CA ASN A 364 7.20 16.46 -35.75
C ASN A 364 6.27 17.50 -36.38
N VAL A 365 4.98 17.22 -36.34
CA VAL A 365 3.91 17.99 -37.00
C VAL A 365 2.91 18.42 -35.93
N SER A 366 2.91 19.70 -35.60
CA SER A 366 2.13 20.27 -34.51
C SER A 366 1.10 21.28 -35.02
N ASN A 367 0.04 21.51 -34.23
CA ASN A 367 -1.11 22.35 -34.58
C ASN A 367 -1.87 21.93 -35.85
N ALA A 368 -1.73 20.66 -36.26
CA ALA A 368 -2.39 20.12 -37.42
C ALA A 368 -3.92 20.06 -37.25
N THR A 369 -4.65 20.66 -38.20
CA THR A 369 -6.12 20.70 -38.20
C THR A 369 -6.69 19.70 -39.20
N GLY A 370 -7.43 18.70 -38.71
CA GLY A 370 -8.11 17.70 -39.54
C GLY A 370 -7.17 16.61 -40.07
N THR A 371 -7.38 16.16 -41.32
CA THR A 371 -6.55 15.11 -41.93
C THR A 371 -5.20 15.68 -42.36
N VAL A 372 -4.11 15.00 -42.00
CA VAL A 372 -2.74 15.37 -42.41
C VAL A 372 -2.30 14.50 -43.58
N THR A 373 -1.64 15.14 -44.54
CA THR A 373 -0.92 14.50 -45.65
C THR A 373 0.56 14.89 -45.59
N ALA A 374 1.44 13.97 -45.99
CA ALA A 374 2.87 14.24 -46.14
C ALA A 374 3.34 13.68 -47.49
N THR A 375 3.99 14.50 -48.31
CA THR A 375 4.47 14.16 -49.65
C THR A 375 5.92 14.62 -49.82
N SER A 376 6.66 13.99 -50.72
CA SER A 376 8.03 14.39 -51.07
C SER A 376 8.09 14.87 -52.51
N SER A 377 8.80 15.98 -52.76
CA SER A 377 9.03 16.51 -54.11
C SER A 377 9.89 15.59 -54.99
N ASN A 378 10.62 14.64 -54.39
CA ASN A 378 11.38 13.62 -55.11
C ASN A 378 11.53 12.36 -54.25
N THR A 379 10.67 11.36 -54.49
CA THR A 379 10.68 10.06 -53.81
C THR A 379 11.92 9.21 -54.11
N GLY A 380 12.61 9.46 -55.21
CA GLY A 380 13.91 8.85 -55.53
C GLY A 380 15.06 9.38 -54.67
N ILE A 381 14.93 10.60 -54.12
CA ILE A 381 15.88 11.17 -53.15
C ILE A 381 15.44 10.88 -51.73
N ALA A 382 14.19 11.20 -51.36
CA ALA A 382 13.64 10.94 -50.03
C ALA A 382 12.17 10.52 -50.08
N THR A 383 11.79 9.47 -49.35
CA THR A 383 10.38 9.11 -49.11
C THR A 383 9.90 9.61 -47.75
N VAL A 384 8.60 9.82 -47.59
CA VAL A 384 7.99 10.21 -46.30
C VAL A 384 6.77 9.35 -46.00
N THR A 385 6.59 9.03 -44.72
CA THR A 385 5.37 8.44 -44.15
C THR A 385 4.93 9.27 -42.95
N TYR A 386 3.63 9.39 -42.70
CA TYR A 386 3.10 10.13 -41.55
C TYR A 386 2.25 9.24 -40.64
N ALA A 387 2.52 9.28 -39.33
CA ALA A 387 1.73 8.60 -38.30
C ALA A 387 1.85 9.37 -36.96
N SER A 388 0.75 9.44 -36.20
CA SER A 388 0.75 9.90 -34.80
C SER A 388 1.50 11.21 -34.51
N GLY A 389 1.35 12.23 -35.37
CA GLY A 389 2.04 13.52 -35.22
C GLY A 389 3.46 13.58 -35.80
N VAL A 390 3.99 12.48 -36.36
CA VAL A 390 5.37 12.39 -36.87
C VAL A 390 5.38 12.05 -38.35
N ALA A 391 6.09 12.87 -39.14
CA ALA A 391 6.50 12.55 -40.50
C ALA A 391 7.91 11.92 -40.48
N THR A 392 7.99 10.61 -40.71
CA THR A 392 9.25 9.88 -40.84
C THR A 392 9.74 9.98 -42.28
N ILE A 393 10.90 10.60 -42.47
CA ILE A 393 11.54 10.85 -43.76
C ILE A 393 12.70 9.86 -43.92
N ARG A 394 12.69 9.07 -45.00
CA ARG A 394 13.76 8.10 -45.32
C ARG A 394 14.61 8.59 -46.50
N GLY A 395 15.92 8.61 -46.32
CA GLY A 395 16.87 8.86 -47.41
C GLY A 395 16.95 7.67 -48.37
N VAL A 396 16.83 7.92 -49.67
CA VAL A 396 16.84 6.91 -50.75
C VAL A 396 18.06 7.06 -51.64
N ALA A 397 18.38 8.29 -52.09
CA ALA A 397 19.58 8.62 -52.87
C ALA A 397 20.12 10.00 -52.49
N VAL A 398 21.39 10.25 -52.80
CA VAL A 398 22.07 11.52 -52.47
C VAL A 398 21.47 12.69 -53.24
N GLY A 399 21.14 13.78 -52.55
CA GLY A 399 20.60 14.99 -53.17
C GLY A 399 19.75 15.81 -52.20
N THR A 400 18.90 16.69 -52.73
CA THR A 400 17.93 17.47 -51.96
C THR A 400 16.50 17.17 -52.40
N ALA A 401 15.58 17.17 -51.43
CA ALA A 401 14.15 17.03 -51.64
C ALA A 401 13.41 18.00 -50.70
N THR A 402 12.17 18.35 -51.03
CA THR A 402 11.29 19.09 -50.12
C THR A 402 10.16 18.17 -49.69
N VAL A 403 10.01 17.94 -48.39
CA VAL A 403 8.85 17.23 -47.86
C VAL A 403 7.79 18.26 -47.49
N THR A 404 6.64 18.20 -48.18
CA THR A 404 5.48 19.05 -47.90
C THR A 404 4.56 18.29 -46.96
N ILE A 405 4.18 18.94 -45.87
CA ILE A 405 3.22 18.45 -44.88
C ILE A 405 2.05 19.42 -44.87
N ALA A 406 0.85 18.93 -45.11
CA ALA A 406 -0.35 19.74 -45.21
C ALA A 406 -1.49 19.16 -44.36
N ASP A 407 -2.26 20.04 -43.73
CA ASP A 407 -3.49 19.70 -43.02
C ASP A 407 -4.71 20.23 -43.81
N SER A 408 -5.91 20.25 -43.23
CA SER A 408 -7.12 20.72 -43.93
C SER A 408 -7.19 22.24 -44.17
N LEU A 409 -6.25 23.03 -43.66
CA LEU A 409 -6.24 24.51 -43.72
C LEU A 409 -4.88 25.12 -44.12
N ASN A 410 -3.77 24.41 -43.94
CA ASN A 410 -2.40 24.93 -44.03
C ASN A 410 -1.45 23.94 -44.73
N SER A 411 -0.29 24.43 -45.16
CA SER A 411 0.86 23.59 -45.53
C SER A 411 2.18 24.16 -45.01
N ARG A 412 3.16 23.28 -44.79
CA ARG A 412 4.55 23.59 -44.47
C ARG A 412 5.50 22.71 -45.27
N THR A 413 6.70 23.20 -45.46
CA THR A 413 7.78 22.48 -46.15
C THR A 413 8.94 22.21 -45.18
N VAL A 414 9.55 21.05 -45.34
CA VAL A 414 10.83 20.66 -44.74
C VAL A 414 11.85 20.57 -45.87
N ALA A 415 12.93 21.33 -45.79
CA ALA A 415 14.05 21.14 -46.71
C ALA A 415 14.88 19.93 -46.27
N VAL A 416 14.90 18.87 -47.09
CA VAL A 416 15.60 17.62 -46.81
C VAL A 416 16.88 17.55 -47.63
N THR A 417 18.02 17.43 -46.96
CA THR A 417 19.30 17.08 -47.61
C THR A 417 19.62 15.63 -47.30
N VAL A 418 19.52 14.77 -48.32
CA VAL A 418 19.93 13.37 -48.23
C VAL A 418 21.40 13.29 -48.59
N MET A 419 22.21 12.99 -47.59
CA MET A 419 23.66 12.88 -47.75
C MET A 419 24.06 11.46 -48.11
N ALA A 420 25.14 11.32 -48.86
CA ALA A 420 25.85 10.05 -48.91
C ALA A 420 26.17 9.61 -47.48
N ALA A 421 25.98 8.33 -47.16
CA ALA A 421 26.65 7.76 -46.01
C ALA A 421 28.16 7.88 -46.29
N THR A 422 28.83 8.82 -45.60
CA THR A 422 30.28 8.90 -45.60
C THR A 422 30.80 7.56 -45.11
N ALA A 423 31.50 6.82 -45.98
CA ALA A 423 31.92 5.44 -45.75
C ALA A 423 32.49 5.31 -44.33
N GLY A 424 31.87 4.44 -43.51
CA GLY A 424 31.71 4.64 -42.07
C GLY A 424 32.98 4.99 -41.29
N ASN A 425 33.34 6.27 -41.29
CA ASN A 425 34.63 6.79 -40.78
C ASN A 425 34.59 7.15 -39.30
N TYR A 426 33.42 7.11 -38.67
CA TYR A 426 33.21 7.43 -37.26
C TYR A 426 32.39 6.35 -36.56
N THR A 427 32.42 6.38 -35.23
CA THR A 427 31.60 5.55 -34.36
C THR A 427 31.27 6.38 -33.12
N LEU A 428 30.00 6.45 -32.78
CA LEU A 428 29.48 7.26 -31.68
C LEU A 428 28.88 6.31 -30.64
N LEU A 429 29.43 6.32 -29.44
CA LEU A 429 29.01 5.48 -28.32
C LEU A 429 28.55 6.39 -27.19
N ALA A 430 27.30 6.22 -26.76
CA ALA A 430 26.67 6.98 -25.68
C ALA A 430 26.19 6.06 -24.56
N TRP A 431 26.12 6.56 -23.34
CA TRP A 431 25.66 5.80 -22.17
C TRP A 431 25.04 6.73 -21.12
N ASN A 432 24.15 6.18 -20.30
CA ASN A 432 23.72 6.83 -19.07
C ASN A 432 24.79 6.67 -17.97
N ASN A 433 25.04 7.68 -17.16
CA ASN A 433 26.10 7.65 -16.13
C ASN A 433 25.83 6.66 -14.97
N LEU A 434 24.58 6.25 -14.70
CA LEU A 434 24.19 5.41 -13.55
C LEU A 434 23.42 4.12 -13.89
N GLY A 435 22.90 4.00 -15.11
CA GLY A 435 22.02 2.90 -15.57
C GLY A 435 20.55 3.05 -15.15
N MET A 436 20.27 3.86 -14.13
CA MET A 436 18.96 4.41 -13.80
C MET A 436 19.13 5.61 -12.87
N HIS A 437 18.40 6.70 -13.12
CA HIS A 437 18.19 7.78 -12.14
C HIS A 437 16.88 7.59 -11.36
N CYS A 438 16.79 8.24 -10.21
CA CYS A 438 15.59 8.20 -9.36
C CYS A 438 15.10 9.63 -9.10
N PHE A 439 13.78 9.82 -8.97
CA PHE A 439 13.17 11.10 -8.57
C PHE A 439 11.97 10.86 -7.64
N ASP A 440 11.55 11.88 -6.87
CA ASP A 440 10.47 11.79 -5.87
C ASP A 440 9.04 11.63 -6.44
N GLY A 441 8.90 11.38 -7.74
CA GLY A 441 7.64 11.14 -8.42
C GLY A 441 6.83 12.41 -8.69
N LEU A 442 5.51 12.34 -8.44
CA LEU A 442 4.55 13.36 -8.85
C LEU A 442 4.42 14.54 -7.88
N ASP A 443 4.81 14.35 -6.60
CA ASP A 443 4.70 15.37 -5.54
C ASP A 443 6.03 15.76 -4.88
N TYR A 444 6.29 17.07 -4.86
CA TYR A 444 7.39 17.75 -4.19
C TYR A 444 6.92 18.70 -3.08
N SER A 445 5.63 18.69 -2.73
CA SER A 445 5.02 19.63 -1.76
C SER A 445 5.37 19.34 -0.30
N MET A 446 5.68 18.08 0.03
CA MET A 446 6.03 17.66 1.40
C MET A 446 7.54 17.63 1.62
N PHE A 447 8.27 16.86 0.81
CA PHE A 447 9.74 16.82 0.80
C PHE A 447 10.30 16.39 -0.55
N SER A 448 11.62 16.51 -0.70
CA SER A 448 12.40 15.91 -1.79
C SER A 448 13.67 15.23 -1.28
N ILE A 449 13.95 14.04 -1.83
CA ILE A 449 15.23 13.34 -1.74
C ILE A 449 16.06 13.56 -3.01
N LEU A 450 15.40 13.56 -4.19
CA LEU A 450 15.98 13.71 -5.53
C LEU A 450 15.06 14.52 -6.49
N PRO A 451 15.62 15.38 -7.36
CA PRO A 451 14.86 16.11 -8.38
C PRO A 451 14.69 15.25 -9.64
N PRO A 452 13.83 15.65 -10.62
CA PRO A 452 13.90 15.12 -11.96
C PRO A 452 15.27 15.51 -12.55
N LEU A 453 16.16 14.52 -12.67
CA LEU A 453 17.53 14.69 -13.13
C LEU A 453 17.98 13.40 -13.81
N ASN A 454 18.74 13.57 -14.89
CA ASN A 454 19.36 12.48 -15.61
C ASN A 454 20.58 13.00 -16.40
N THR A 455 21.46 12.10 -16.82
CA THR A 455 22.72 12.44 -17.49
C THR A 455 23.03 11.47 -18.61
N VAL A 456 23.34 11.98 -19.81
CA VAL A 456 23.85 11.18 -20.93
C VAL A 456 25.23 11.65 -21.35
N ASN A 457 26.15 10.70 -21.48
CA ASN A 457 27.52 10.92 -21.89
C ASN A 457 27.76 10.26 -23.24
N ALA A 458 28.69 10.78 -24.04
CA ALA A 458 29.04 10.23 -25.35
C ALA A 458 30.51 10.44 -25.72
N GLN A 459 31.09 9.48 -26.42
CA GLN A 459 32.40 9.59 -27.09
C GLN A 459 32.24 9.32 -28.58
N LEU A 460 32.80 10.23 -29.39
CA LEU A 460 32.95 10.07 -30.84
C LEU A 460 34.38 9.60 -31.14
N LYS A 461 34.52 8.52 -31.90
CA LYS A 461 35.80 7.94 -32.33
C LYS A 461 35.86 7.89 -33.85
N ASN A 462 37.01 8.19 -34.44
CA ASN A 462 37.27 7.94 -35.86
C ASN A 462 37.78 6.50 -36.08
N LYS A 463 37.50 5.94 -37.24
CA LYS A 463 37.84 4.54 -37.56
C LYS A 463 39.33 4.31 -37.87
N ALA A 464 40.14 5.37 -37.92
CA ALA A 464 41.60 5.26 -37.88
C ALA A 464 42.13 4.95 -36.47
N GLY A 465 41.37 5.25 -35.41
CA GLY A 465 41.71 4.86 -34.04
C GLY A 465 41.44 5.93 -32.97
N ALA A 466 41.41 7.21 -33.34
CA ALA A 466 41.46 8.32 -32.38
C ALA A 466 40.08 8.81 -31.94
N LEU A 467 39.99 9.30 -30.70
CA LEU A 467 38.86 10.08 -30.21
C LEU A 467 38.78 11.43 -30.94
N VAL A 468 37.56 11.96 -31.06
CA VAL A 468 37.23 13.19 -31.77
C VAL A 468 36.61 14.17 -30.78
N THR A 469 37.41 15.13 -30.32
CA THR A 469 37.11 16.01 -29.18
C THR A 469 36.94 17.48 -29.58
N SER A 470 37.23 17.82 -30.83
CA SER A 470 37.15 19.18 -31.39
C SER A 470 36.71 19.15 -32.86
N GLY A 471 36.33 20.29 -33.41
CA GLY A 471 35.80 20.39 -34.79
C GLY A 471 34.41 19.75 -34.98
N VAL A 472 33.76 19.33 -33.90
CA VAL A 472 32.47 18.64 -33.89
C VAL A 472 31.53 19.22 -32.84
N THR A 473 30.23 19.08 -33.07
CA THR A 473 29.16 19.35 -32.09
C THR A 473 28.33 18.09 -31.90
N LEU A 474 27.95 17.79 -30.66
CA LEU A 474 27.03 16.72 -30.33
C LEU A 474 25.73 17.31 -29.79
N THR A 475 24.62 16.66 -30.13
CA THR A 475 23.26 17.04 -29.73
C THR A 475 22.47 15.82 -29.29
N TYR A 476 21.53 16.00 -28.36
CA TYR A 476 20.57 15.00 -27.93
C TYR A 476 19.13 15.48 -28.19
N GLN A 477 18.24 14.55 -28.47
CA GLN A 477 16.80 14.76 -28.58
C GLN A 477 16.07 13.47 -28.15
N ALA A 478 14.80 13.55 -27.80
CA ALA A 478 13.99 12.34 -27.65
C ALA A 478 13.89 11.58 -28.98
N THR A 479 13.68 10.27 -28.87
CA THR A 479 13.37 9.41 -30.01
C THR A 479 12.44 8.29 -29.54
N PRO A 480 11.52 7.80 -30.38
CA PRO A 480 10.70 6.65 -30.01
C PRO A 480 11.58 5.43 -29.71
N ASP A 481 11.21 4.70 -28.67
CA ASP A 481 11.82 3.42 -28.32
C ASP A 481 11.30 2.26 -29.19
N LEU A 482 11.69 1.03 -28.88
CA LEU A 482 11.29 -0.15 -29.65
C LEU A 482 9.78 -0.45 -29.62
N THR A 483 9.04 0.13 -28.66
CA THR A 483 7.57 0.03 -28.56
C THR A 483 6.85 1.22 -29.21
N GLY A 484 7.58 2.25 -29.64
CA GLY A 484 7.03 3.52 -30.10
C GLY A 484 6.69 4.50 -28.97
N SER A 485 7.07 4.22 -27.72
CA SER A 485 6.94 5.16 -26.61
C SER A 485 7.98 6.28 -26.73
N ILE A 486 7.57 7.51 -26.44
CA ILE A 486 8.42 8.71 -26.47
C ILE A 486 8.06 9.64 -25.31
N ASN A 487 9.08 10.27 -24.72
CA ASN A 487 8.92 11.27 -23.67
C ASN A 487 9.64 12.55 -24.08
N THR A 488 8.90 13.62 -24.40
CA THR A 488 9.45 14.91 -24.89
C THR A 488 9.17 16.10 -23.96
N ILE A 489 8.32 15.92 -22.95
CA ILE A 489 7.90 16.92 -21.97
C ILE A 489 7.84 16.31 -20.57
N SER A 490 8.19 17.07 -19.53
CA SER A 490 8.12 16.64 -18.13
C SER A 490 7.45 17.66 -17.20
N SER A 491 7.36 18.93 -17.58
CA SER A 491 6.71 20.01 -16.79
C SER A 491 5.25 19.74 -16.43
N THR A 492 4.52 19.03 -17.29
CA THR A 492 3.12 18.66 -17.09
C THR A 492 2.92 17.37 -16.29
N LYS A 493 4.01 16.68 -15.91
CA LYS A 493 4.00 15.31 -15.38
C LYS A 493 4.44 15.19 -13.92
N THR A 494 4.82 16.29 -13.27
CA THR A 494 5.12 16.38 -11.83
C THR A 494 5.08 17.83 -11.37
N ASN A 495 4.73 18.10 -10.10
CA ASN A 495 4.67 19.47 -9.57
C ASN A 495 6.05 20.06 -9.18
N PHE A 496 7.15 19.38 -9.55
CA PHE A 496 8.53 19.77 -9.25
C PHE A 496 8.83 21.27 -9.43
N TRP A 497 8.52 21.86 -10.59
CA TRP A 497 8.82 23.26 -10.90
C TRP A 497 8.11 24.26 -9.97
N THR A 498 6.96 23.89 -9.39
CA THR A 498 6.26 24.70 -8.39
C THR A 498 7.04 24.80 -7.07
N TYR A 499 7.81 23.76 -6.73
CA TYR A 499 8.54 23.66 -5.45
C TYR A 499 10.06 23.80 -5.59
N ALA A 500 10.60 23.85 -6.80
CA ALA A 500 12.03 23.96 -7.08
C ALA A 500 12.69 25.15 -6.34
N GLN A 501 12.03 26.31 -6.30
CA GLN A 501 12.53 27.50 -5.63
C GLN A 501 12.55 27.36 -4.09
N ALA A 502 11.60 26.62 -3.52
CA ALA A 502 11.52 26.39 -2.08
C ALA A 502 12.48 25.30 -1.59
N LEU A 503 12.74 24.29 -2.43
CA LEU A 503 13.62 23.17 -2.13
C LEU A 503 15.10 23.47 -2.43
N PHE A 504 15.40 23.99 -3.63
CA PHE A 504 16.75 24.11 -4.18
C PHE A 504 17.24 25.57 -4.29
N GLY A 505 16.38 26.55 -4.00
CA GLY A 505 16.71 27.97 -4.16
C GLY A 505 16.74 28.46 -5.62
N LEU A 506 16.31 27.63 -6.58
CA LEU A 506 16.34 27.91 -8.01
C LEU A 506 14.95 27.86 -8.64
N SER A 507 14.68 28.77 -9.58
CA SER A 507 13.49 28.78 -10.43
C SER A 507 13.87 28.43 -11.88
N PRO A 508 14.13 27.15 -12.21
CA PRO A 508 14.29 26.75 -13.60
C PRO A 508 12.98 26.94 -14.37
N ALA A 509 13.06 27.22 -15.66
CA ALA A 509 11.88 27.24 -16.53
C ALA A 509 11.24 25.84 -16.63
N PRO A 510 9.93 25.73 -16.93
CA PRO A 510 9.30 24.47 -17.31
C PRO A 510 10.14 23.74 -18.36
N ASP A 511 10.28 22.41 -18.21
CA ASP A 511 11.08 21.55 -19.08
C ASP A 511 12.57 21.91 -19.14
N VAL A 512 13.08 22.64 -18.14
CA VAL A 512 14.51 22.83 -17.89
C VAL A 512 14.85 22.29 -16.49
N GLY A 513 15.96 21.56 -16.37
CA GLY A 513 16.42 21.00 -15.10
C GLY A 513 17.25 21.98 -14.28
N LEU A 514 17.59 21.59 -13.05
CA LEU A 514 18.31 22.43 -12.08
C LEU A 514 19.70 22.91 -12.57
N LEU A 515 20.28 22.24 -13.56
CA LEU A 515 21.59 22.55 -14.14
C LEU A 515 21.50 23.28 -15.50
N GLY A 516 20.30 23.75 -15.88
CA GLY A 516 20.07 24.46 -17.14
C GLY A 516 19.97 23.55 -18.38
N ALA A 517 20.20 22.24 -18.25
CA ALA A 517 19.92 21.30 -19.33
C ALA A 517 18.40 21.25 -19.63
N PRO A 518 17.97 21.45 -20.88
CA PRO A 518 16.58 21.27 -21.25
C PRO A 518 16.17 19.78 -21.19
N MET A 519 14.87 19.53 -21.14
CA MET A 519 14.27 18.24 -21.40
C MET A 519 14.72 17.73 -22.77
N ALA A 520 14.85 16.40 -22.91
CA ALA A 520 15.09 15.75 -24.19
C ALA A 520 13.85 15.89 -25.07
N SER A 521 13.66 17.05 -25.68
CA SER A 521 12.49 17.37 -26.48
C SER A 521 12.62 16.88 -27.93
N ASN A 522 11.64 17.24 -28.76
CA ASN A 522 11.70 17.09 -30.22
C ASN A 522 12.70 18.05 -30.91
N THR A 523 13.24 19.04 -30.19
CA THR A 523 14.27 19.96 -30.68
C THR A 523 15.65 19.50 -30.18
N PRO A 524 16.67 19.37 -31.05
CA PRO A 524 18.02 18.98 -30.63
C PRO A 524 18.64 19.97 -29.63
N ALA A 525 18.98 19.48 -28.45
CA ALA A 525 19.69 20.22 -27.41
C ALA A 525 21.20 19.93 -27.47
N PRO A 526 22.09 20.92 -27.20
CA PRO A 526 23.54 20.73 -27.27
C PRO A 526 24.09 19.91 -26.10
N MET A 527 25.15 19.13 -26.36
CA MET A 527 25.99 18.50 -25.33
C MET A 527 27.28 19.32 -25.14
N THR A 528 27.74 19.44 -23.89
CA THR A 528 28.98 20.13 -23.52
C THR A 528 30.16 19.17 -23.60
N TYR A 529 31.33 19.63 -24.07
CA TYR A 529 32.56 18.82 -24.02
C TYR A 529 33.26 18.94 -22.66
N SER A 530 33.45 17.82 -21.99
CA SER A 530 34.06 17.68 -20.67
C SER A 530 35.54 17.35 -20.81
N ALA A 531 36.40 18.37 -20.78
CA ALA A 531 37.85 18.17 -20.94
C ALA A 531 38.45 17.28 -19.83
N THR A 532 37.96 17.40 -18.60
CA THR A 532 38.36 16.57 -17.44
C THR A 532 38.04 15.10 -17.65
N ASN A 533 36.88 14.79 -18.24
CA ASN A 533 36.40 13.42 -18.40
C ASN A 533 36.69 12.82 -19.78
N ASN A 534 37.10 13.63 -20.77
CA ASN A 534 37.36 13.24 -22.16
C ASN A 534 36.11 12.67 -22.88
N TRP A 535 34.95 13.32 -22.68
CA TRP A 535 33.67 12.97 -23.31
C TRP A 535 32.81 14.20 -23.58
N PHE A 536 31.71 14.03 -24.32
CA PHE A 536 30.59 14.98 -24.34
C PHE A 536 29.53 14.56 -23.31
N GLU A 537 28.90 15.52 -22.63
CA GLU A 537 27.89 15.28 -21.60
C GLU A 537 26.71 16.24 -21.70
N ALA A 538 25.54 15.75 -21.32
CA ALA A 538 24.38 16.56 -20.99
C ALA A 538 23.88 16.12 -19.61
N VAL A 539 24.08 16.99 -18.61
CA VAL A 539 23.92 16.71 -17.18
C VAL A 539 22.74 17.51 -16.66
N GLY A 540 21.80 16.88 -15.95
CA GLY A 540 20.66 17.58 -15.38
C GLY A 540 19.37 17.54 -16.21
N ILE A 541 19.24 16.62 -17.18
CA ILE A 541 18.05 16.50 -18.04
C ILE A 541 16.84 16.12 -17.16
N PRO A 542 15.76 16.92 -17.11
CA PRO A 542 14.64 16.73 -16.18
C PRO A 542 13.61 15.70 -16.66
N ILE A 543 14.06 14.53 -17.13
CA ILE A 543 13.17 13.48 -17.66
C ILE A 543 12.43 12.75 -16.53
N THR A 544 11.17 12.39 -16.78
CA THR A 544 10.32 11.57 -15.92
C THR A 544 10.13 10.16 -16.50
N ASN A 545 9.60 9.23 -15.72
CA ASN A 545 9.24 7.90 -16.19
C ASN A 545 7.80 7.77 -16.72
N VAL A 546 7.22 8.88 -17.18
CA VAL A 546 5.87 8.94 -17.77
C VAL A 546 6.00 9.53 -19.17
N ASP A 547 5.57 8.78 -20.18
CA ASP A 547 5.66 9.13 -21.59
C ASP A 547 4.59 10.15 -22.01
N ASP A 548 4.65 10.63 -23.26
CA ASP A 548 3.76 11.72 -23.73
C ASP A 548 2.29 11.28 -23.91
N ALA A 549 2.01 9.98 -23.86
CA ALA A 549 0.67 9.42 -23.80
C ALA A 549 0.22 9.09 -22.36
N GLY A 550 0.98 9.53 -21.34
CA GLY A 550 0.71 9.26 -19.93
C GLY A 550 1.03 7.82 -19.49
N ARG A 551 1.72 7.03 -20.31
CA ARG A 551 2.08 5.64 -19.99
C ARG A 551 3.39 5.61 -19.21
N LYS A 552 3.48 4.76 -18.18
CA LYS A 552 4.71 4.60 -17.38
C LYS A 552 5.78 3.86 -18.20
N ASN A 553 6.90 4.53 -18.49
CA ASN A 553 8.07 3.99 -19.20
C ASN A 553 9.34 4.45 -18.48
N THR A 554 10.08 3.49 -17.89
CA THR A 554 11.33 3.74 -17.16
C THR A 554 12.59 3.73 -18.03
N TYR A 555 12.47 3.44 -19.32
CA TYR A 555 13.57 3.35 -20.29
C TYR A 555 13.35 4.21 -21.55
N PRO A 556 12.90 5.48 -21.43
CA PRO A 556 12.71 6.35 -22.58
C PRO A 556 14.04 6.54 -23.32
N MET A 557 13.99 6.66 -24.65
CA MET A 557 15.20 6.74 -25.47
C MET A 557 15.51 8.16 -25.95
N VAL A 558 16.80 8.45 -26.07
CA VAL A 558 17.34 9.65 -26.73
C VAL A 558 18.20 9.27 -27.91
N GLN A 559 18.14 10.07 -28.96
CA GLN A 559 19.03 9.99 -30.11
C GLN A 559 20.15 11.01 -29.93
N ILE A 560 21.40 10.55 -30.05
CA ILE A 560 22.59 11.42 -30.01
C ILE A 560 23.12 11.56 -31.44
N VAL A 561 23.28 12.80 -31.92
CA VAL A 561 23.77 13.12 -33.27
C VAL A 561 25.05 13.93 -33.17
N ALA A 562 26.11 13.46 -33.84
CA ALA A 562 27.38 14.17 -33.98
C ALA A 562 27.48 14.82 -35.36
N LYS A 563 27.85 16.10 -35.41
CA LYS A 563 28.04 16.89 -36.63
C LYS A 563 29.41 17.56 -36.67
N ASN A 564 29.95 17.84 -37.86
CA ASN A 564 31.14 18.71 -38.01
C ASN A 564 30.77 20.21 -38.01
N THR A 565 31.77 21.09 -38.10
CA THR A 565 31.60 22.55 -38.20
C THR A 565 30.78 23.01 -39.41
N ALA A 566 30.75 22.24 -40.50
CA ALA A 566 29.88 22.48 -41.67
C ALA A 566 28.44 21.95 -41.48
N GLY A 567 28.09 21.51 -40.26
CA GLY A 567 26.76 21.00 -39.90
C GLY A 567 26.45 19.60 -40.45
N GLN A 568 27.39 18.93 -41.10
CA GLN A 568 27.22 17.60 -41.69
C GLN A 568 27.24 16.52 -40.61
N ILE A 569 26.28 15.59 -40.66
CA ILE A 569 26.24 14.45 -39.73
C ILE A 569 27.45 13.52 -39.97
N LEU A 570 28.20 13.23 -38.90
CA LEU A 570 29.33 12.29 -38.89
C LEU A 570 28.94 10.91 -38.37
N ALA A 571 28.08 10.87 -37.36
CA ALA A 571 27.60 9.65 -36.72
C ALA A 571 26.29 9.93 -35.95
N THR A 572 25.55 8.87 -35.63
CA THR A 572 24.32 8.94 -34.83
C THR A 572 24.15 7.64 -34.06
N THR A 573 23.64 7.70 -32.83
CA THR A 573 23.31 6.53 -32.01
C THR A 573 21.98 6.75 -31.26
N LYS A 574 21.38 5.69 -30.75
CA LYS A 574 20.25 5.72 -29.80
C LYS A 574 20.69 5.10 -28.48
N VAL A 575 20.30 5.70 -27.37
CA VAL A 575 20.60 5.21 -26.02
C VAL A 575 19.41 5.46 -25.09
N VAL A 576 19.26 4.65 -24.05
CA VAL A 576 18.29 4.91 -22.98
C VAL A 576 18.69 6.14 -22.15
N LEU A 577 17.69 6.84 -21.61
CA LEU A 577 17.83 7.84 -20.55
C LEU A 577 16.98 7.40 -19.34
N PRO A 578 17.36 6.30 -18.66
CA PRO A 578 16.50 5.55 -17.76
C PRO A 578 16.27 6.27 -16.43
N VAL A 579 15.02 6.27 -15.97
CA VAL A 579 14.57 7.01 -14.77
C VAL A 579 13.41 6.28 -14.09
N SER A 580 13.29 6.41 -12.77
CA SER A 580 12.20 5.81 -11.99
C SER A 580 11.74 6.67 -10.81
N ASP A 581 10.45 6.59 -10.49
CA ASP A 581 9.79 7.14 -9.29
C ASP A 581 9.69 6.11 -8.14
N MET A 582 10.17 4.88 -8.36
CA MET A 582 10.00 3.74 -7.45
C MET A 582 10.92 3.87 -6.23
N LEU A 583 10.36 4.46 -5.17
CA LEU A 583 10.93 4.58 -3.84
C LEU A 583 9.88 4.08 -2.84
N ASP A 584 9.85 2.77 -2.59
CA ASP A 584 8.76 2.05 -1.91
C ASP A 584 8.66 2.28 -0.39
N CYS A 585 9.09 3.45 0.08
CA CYS A 585 8.95 3.92 1.47
C CYS A 585 7.50 3.83 1.97
N GLN A 586 6.53 3.97 1.06
CA GLN A 586 5.10 3.83 1.34
C GLN A 586 4.71 2.46 1.94
N ASP A 587 5.43 1.38 1.65
CA ASP A 587 5.14 0.02 2.14
C ASP A 587 5.15 -0.08 3.68
N CYS A 588 5.98 0.75 4.32
CA CYS A 588 6.07 0.85 5.77
C CYS A 588 5.49 2.16 6.31
N HIS A 589 5.53 3.27 5.54
CA HIS A 589 5.15 4.60 6.05
C HIS A 589 3.71 5.04 5.72
N THR A 590 2.93 4.28 4.94
CA THR A 590 1.52 4.61 4.68
C THR A 590 0.63 4.34 5.90
N SER A 591 -0.25 5.29 6.20
CA SER A 591 -1.25 5.21 7.26
C SER A 591 -2.16 3.99 7.07
N ASN A 592 -2.15 3.09 8.04
CA ASN A 592 -2.94 1.86 7.96
C ASN A 592 -3.57 1.48 9.31
N THR A 593 -4.68 0.74 9.25
CA THR A 593 -5.41 0.20 10.40
C THR A 593 -5.15 -1.29 10.63
N GLY A 594 -4.17 -1.87 9.92
CA GLY A 594 -3.82 -3.29 10.02
C GLY A 594 -3.12 -3.63 11.33
N THR A 595 -3.15 -4.92 11.69
CA THR A 595 -2.52 -5.46 12.90
C THR A 595 -1.11 -6.02 12.67
N ASN A 596 -0.59 -5.99 11.42
CA ASN A 596 0.78 -6.39 11.11
C ASN A 596 1.78 -5.48 11.85
N ALA A 597 2.60 -6.08 12.72
CA ALA A 597 3.55 -5.36 13.57
C ALA A 597 4.72 -4.74 12.78
N ALA A 598 5.19 -5.39 11.70
CA ALA A 598 6.24 -4.83 10.84
C ALA A 598 5.72 -3.60 10.07
N ALA A 599 4.54 -3.71 9.45
CA ALA A 599 3.88 -2.59 8.76
C ALA A 599 3.44 -1.45 9.70
N ASN A 600 3.42 -1.66 11.01
CA ASN A 600 3.20 -0.61 12.03
C ASN A 600 4.48 -0.14 12.72
N ALA A 601 5.65 -0.74 12.47
CA ALA A 601 6.90 -0.39 13.15
C ALA A 601 7.42 1.02 12.81
N ALA A 602 6.95 1.59 11.71
CA ALA A 602 7.21 2.95 11.27
C ALA A 602 6.11 3.97 11.66
N ARG A 603 5.08 3.55 12.41
CA ARG A 603 4.02 4.44 12.89
C ARG A 603 4.59 5.49 13.86
N PRO A 604 4.30 6.80 13.68
CA PRO A 604 4.65 7.82 14.66
C PRO A 604 4.01 7.51 16.02
N ALA A 605 4.70 7.87 17.10
CA ALA A 605 4.23 7.69 18.48
C ALA A 605 2.91 8.43 18.73
N ALA A 606 2.73 9.61 18.12
CA ALA A 606 1.47 10.35 18.16
C ALA A 606 0.47 9.96 17.05
N GLY A 607 0.65 8.79 16.43
CA GLY A 607 -0.27 8.15 15.48
C GLY A 607 0.03 8.39 14.00
N TRP A 608 -0.65 7.63 13.13
CA TRP A 608 -0.66 7.87 11.68
C TRP A 608 -1.32 9.21 11.33
N VAL A 609 -0.85 9.85 10.26
CA VAL A 609 -1.44 11.06 9.66
C VAL A 609 -2.14 10.66 8.37
N PHE A 610 -3.39 10.19 8.49
CA PHE A 610 -4.22 9.81 7.35
C PHE A 610 -4.48 11.02 6.43
N ASP A 611 -3.82 11.06 5.28
CA ASP A 611 -4.05 12.07 4.24
C ASP A 611 -4.90 11.48 3.10
N PRO A 612 -5.90 12.20 2.55
CA PRO A 612 -6.66 11.74 1.40
C PRO A 612 -5.84 11.68 0.09
N ASP A 613 -4.65 12.29 0.03
CA ASP A 613 -3.69 12.13 -1.06
C ASP A 613 -2.61 11.10 -0.68
N PRO A 614 -2.61 9.89 -1.29
CA PRO A 614 -1.62 8.85 -0.99
C PRO A 614 -0.17 9.28 -1.20
N LEU A 615 0.10 10.26 -2.08
CA LEU A 615 1.46 10.77 -2.32
C LEU A 615 1.96 11.66 -1.17
N LYS A 616 1.05 12.16 -0.33
CA LYS A 616 1.35 13.02 0.82
C LYS A 616 1.29 12.27 2.14
N ASP A 617 0.42 11.27 2.27
CA ASP A 617 0.23 10.46 3.47
C ASP A 617 1.55 9.91 4.04
N TRP A 618 2.24 9.06 3.27
CA TRP A 618 3.50 8.44 3.72
C TRP A 618 4.63 9.48 3.89
N LYS A 619 4.65 10.54 3.07
CA LYS A 619 5.62 11.63 3.21
C LYS A 619 5.42 12.40 4.52
N LYS A 620 4.17 12.68 4.92
CA LYS A 620 3.80 13.29 6.20
C LYS A 620 4.20 12.40 7.38
N ASN A 621 3.93 11.11 7.30
CA ASN A 621 4.31 10.13 8.33
C ASN A 621 5.83 10.05 8.53
N ILE A 622 6.62 10.08 7.44
CA ILE A 622 8.10 10.16 7.53
C ILE A 622 8.56 11.42 8.25
N LEU A 623 8.05 12.60 7.88
CA LEU A 623 8.47 13.85 8.54
C LEU A 623 8.09 13.87 10.02
N ARG A 624 6.89 13.39 10.37
CA ARG A 624 6.44 13.29 11.77
C ARG A 624 7.30 12.33 12.59
N LEU A 625 7.57 11.14 12.05
CA LEU A 625 8.47 10.17 12.68
C LEU A 625 9.91 10.70 12.80
N HIS A 626 10.36 11.53 11.86
CA HIS A 626 11.67 12.18 11.93
C HIS A 626 11.74 13.20 13.07
N ASP A 627 10.76 14.10 13.18
CA ASP A 627 10.66 15.07 14.29
C ASP A 627 10.62 14.35 15.66
N GLU A 628 9.79 13.32 15.80
CA GLU A 628 9.71 12.50 17.02
C GLU A 628 11.05 11.83 17.35
N ARG A 629 11.70 11.18 16.38
CA ARG A 629 12.98 10.47 16.58
C ARG A 629 14.19 11.40 16.80
N GLN A 630 14.06 12.70 16.56
CA GLN A 630 15.09 13.72 16.83
C GLN A 630 14.70 14.68 17.96
N THR A 631 13.59 14.42 18.66
CA THR A 631 13.17 15.23 19.81
C THR A 631 14.26 15.23 20.90
N GLY A 632 14.65 16.43 21.34
CA GLY A 632 15.76 16.62 22.29
C GLY A 632 17.17 16.65 21.69
N ASN A 633 17.35 16.39 20.39
CA ASN A 633 18.66 16.48 19.74
C ASN A 633 19.06 17.95 19.48
N ALA A 634 20.05 18.47 20.21
CA ALA A 634 20.52 19.84 20.07
C ALA A 634 21.02 20.19 18.64
N THR A 635 21.69 19.24 17.96
CA THR A 635 22.13 19.42 16.56
C THR A 635 20.94 19.51 15.60
N TYR A 636 19.84 18.80 15.90
CA TYR A 636 18.61 18.89 15.12
C TYR A 636 17.92 20.26 15.31
N VAL A 637 17.79 20.73 16.55
CA VAL A 637 17.21 22.07 16.85
C VAL A 637 18.03 23.18 16.16
N ALA A 638 19.36 23.10 16.19
CA ALA A 638 20.23 24.03 15.49
C ALA A 638 20.04 23.97 13.95
N ALA A 639 19.83 22.78 13.38
CA ALA A 639 19.57 22.59 11.96
C ALA A 639 18.20 23.09 11.51
N LEU A 640 17.15 22.87 12.32
CA LEU A 640 15.82 23.43 12.12
C LEU A 640 15.89 24.96 12.08
N ALA A 641 16.60 25.59 13.02
CA ALA A 641 16.83 27.03 13.01
C ALA A 641 17.60 27.49 11.77
N ALA A 642 18.75 26.86 11.46
CA ALA A 642 19.63 27.22 10.35
C ALA A 642 19.01 27.05 8.95
N LYS A 643 17.95 26.24 8.81
CA LYS A 643 17.18 26.08 7.56
C LYS A 643 15.77 26.70 7.64
N GLY A 644 15.41 27.32 8.76
CA GLY A 644 14.13 28.01 8.97
C GLY A 644 12.91 27.09 9.00
N TYR A 645 12.96 25.99 9.75
CA TYR A 645 11.87 25.06 10.01
C TYR A 645 11.42 25.16 11.49
N PRO A 646 10.87 26.32 11.93
CA PRO A 646 10.80 26.68 13.36
C PRO A 646 9.92 25.75 14.21
N ASN A 647 8.95 25.07 13.60
CA ASN A 647 7.98 24.20 14.27
C ASN A 647 8.26 22.70 14.03
N GLY A 648 9.46 22.33 13.59
CA GLY A 648 9.77 20.99 13.08
C GLY A 648 9.49 20.83 11.59
N LEU A 649 9.93 19.71 11.02
CA LEU A 649 9.84 19.43 9.59
C LEU A 649 8.40 19.17 9.13
N TYR A 650 7.65 18.34 9.86
CA TYR A 650 6.26 18.02 9.56
C TYR A 650 5.38 19.27 9.50
N ASN A 651 5.43 20.09 10.55
CA ASN A 651 4.62 21.31 10.62
C ASN A 651 5.00 22.31 9.52
N SER A 652 6.30 22.44 9.21
CA SER A 652 6.75 23.30 8.11
C SER A 652 6.18 22.86 6.75
N ALA A 653 6.25 21.56 6.45
CA ALA A 653 5.75 20.98 5.21
C ALA A 653 4.23 21.17 5.04
N VAL A 654 3.43 20.89 6.09
CA VAL A 654 1.97 21.09 6.00
C VAL A 654 1.56 22.57 5.95
N THR A 655 2.41 23.49 6.38
CA THR A 655 2.24 24.94 6.15
C THR A 655 2.80 25.44 4.80
N GLY A 656 3.21 24.54 3.91
CA GLY A 656 3.63 24.87 2.55
C GLY A 656 5.13 25.14 2.35
N LYS A 657 5.98 24.87 3.35
CA LYS A 657 7.44 24.89 3.20
C LYS A 657 7.99 23.46 3.12
N PRO A 658 8.21 22.91 1.90
CA PRO A 658 8.71 21.55 1.72
C PRO A 658 10.14 21.39 2.25
N VAL A 659 10.51 20.14 2.54
CA VAL A 659 11.82 19.79 3.11
C VAL A 659 12.74 19.19 2.05
N LEU A 660 13.91 19.80 1.80
CA LEU A 660 14.97 19.12 1.03
C LEU A 660 15.84 18.30 1.99
N CYS A 661 15.79 16.97 1.92
CA CYS A 661 16.51 16.09 2.86
C CYS A 661 18.02 16.33 2.86
N VAL A 662 18.60 16.59 1.68
CA VAL A 662 20.05 16.86 1.53
C VAL A 662 20.48 18.25 1.98
N ALA A 663 19.55 19.16 2.29
CA ALA A 663 19.91 20.46 2.88
C ALA A 663 20.51 20.29 4.29
N CYS A 664 20.14 19.22 5.02
CA CYS A 664 20.67 18.86 6.33
C CYS A 664 21.67 17.68 6.26
N HIS A 665 21.43 16.70 5.39
CA HIS A 665 22.27 15.50 5.25
C HIS A 665 23.16 15.56 4.01
N VAL A 666 24.49 15.56 4.18
CA VAL A 666 25.41 15.62 3.02
C VAL A 666 25.22 14.42 2.08
N SER A 667 25.25 14.67 0.76
CA SER A 667 25.08 13.65 -0.27
C SER A 667 26.00 13.88 -1.47
N ASN A 668 26.90 12.93 -1.68
CA ASN A 668 27.89 12.97 -2.77
C ASN A 668 27.26 12.96 -4.17
N ALA A 669 26.03 12.45 -4.36
CA ALA A 669 25.34 12.52 -5.65
C ALA A 669 25.12 13.98 -6.09
N TYR A 670 24.62 14.82 -5.18
CA TYR A 670 24.38 16.23 -5.44
C TYR A 670 25.69 17.02 -5.63
N GLN A 671 26.74 16.68 -4.87
CA GLN A 671 28.03 17.36 -4.98
C GLN A 671 28.79 16.99 -6.27
N ILE A 672 28.78 15.71 -6.67
CA ILE A 672 29.57 15.21 -7.81
C ILE A 672 28.83 15.41 -9.14
N GLU A 673 27.53 15.06 -9.22
CA GLU A 673 26.80 15.17 -10.50
C GLU A 673 26.25 16.56 -10.77
N ALA A 674 26.04 17.37 -9.72
CA ALA A 674 25.24 18.58 -9.82
C ALA A 674 25.82 19.81 -9.08
N GLY A 675 27.02 19.69 -8.48
CA GLY A 675 27.70 20.79 -7.80
C GLY A 675 26.96 21.40 -6.59
N PHE A 676 25.83 20.82 -6.16
CA PHE A 676 24.97 21.43 -5.16
C PHE A 676 25.54 21.30 -3.74
N PRO A 677 25.61 22.39 -2.96
CA PRO A 677 26.02 22.33 -1.56
C PRO A 677 24.97 21.58 -0.74
N THR A 678 25.40 20.57 0.01
CA THR A 678 24.54 19.71 0.83
C THR A 678 25.14 19.47 2.20
N GLY A 679 24.28 19.22 3.19
CA GLY A 679 24.65 18.92 4.56
C GLY A 679 24.77 20.09 5.53
N ILE A 680 24.90 19.74 6.81
CA ILE A 680 25.28 20.59 7.94
C ILE A 680 26.34 19.82 8.76
N THR A 681 27.38 20.51 9.21
CA THR A 681 28.45 19.92 10.04
C THR A 681 27.88 19.21 11.28
N GLY A 682 28.35 17.99 11.55
CA GLY A 682 27.87 17.16 12.66
C GLY A 682 26.65 16.29 12.36
N ILE A 683 25.91 16.55 11.27
CA ILE A 683 24.84 15.66 10.82
C ILE A 683 25.43 14.53 9.95
N SER A 684 24.96 13.29 10.17
CA SER A 684 25.41 12.13 9.40
C SER A 684 25.01 12.23 7.91
N PRO A 685 25.89 11.84 6.96
CA PRO A 685 25.55 11.76 5.53
C PRO A 685 24.26 10.98 5.27
N LEU A 686 23.52 11.33 4.21
CA LEU A 686 22.19 10.76 3.96
C LEU A 686 22.22 9.23 3.83
N THR A 687 23.27 8.69 3.18
CA THR A 687 23.50 7.25 3.08
C THR A 687 23.67 6.56 4.44
N LYS A 688 24.29 7.22 5.43
CA LYS A 688 24.42 6.68 6.79
C LYS A 688 23.11 6.81 7.56
N ALA A 689 22.42 7.94 7.41
CA ALA A 689 21.16 8.24 8.08
C ALA A 689 20.05 7.25 7.67
N ILE A 690 19.89 6.99 6.37
CA ILE A 690 18.86 6.06 5.86
C ILE A 690 19.25 4.62 6.15
N HIS A 691 20.33 4.09 5.57
CA HIS A 691 20.65 2.66 5.66
C HIS A 691 20.93 2.23 7.12
N GLY A 692 21.64 3.05 7.89
CA GLY A 692 21.93 2.76 9.30
C GLY A 692 20.69 2.75 10.22
N ARG A 693 19.56 3.36 9.80
CA ARG A 693 18.27 3.22 10.48
C ARG A 693 17.43 2.06 9.98
N HIS A 694 17.48 1.76 8.69
CA HIS A 694 16.62 0.76 8.06
C HIS A 694 17.16 -0.67 8.17
N ALA A 695 18.46 -0.88 8.39
CA ALA A 695 19.06 -2.21 8.55
C ALA A 695 18.30 -3.12 9.56
N THR A 696 17.89 -2.57 10.71
CA THR A 696 17.16 -3.32 11.75
C THR A 696 15.63 -3.31 11.60
N VAL A 697 15.09 -2.65 10.57
CA VAL A 697 13.65 -2.69 10.26
C VAL A 697 13.31 -4.04 9.64
N VAL A 698 12.15 -4.59 10.02
CA VAL A 698 11.60 -5.83 9.47
C VAL A 698 10.77 -5.50 8.23
N ASP A 699 11.05 -6.19 7.13
CA ASP A 699 10.29 -6.14 5.89
C ASP A 699 8.91 -6.78 6.08
N PRO A 700 7.79 -6.07 5.82
CA PRO A 700 6.45 -6.57 6.08
C PRO A 700 6.02 -7.74 5.16
N ASP A 701 6.68 -7.92 4.01
CA ASP A 701 6.31 -8.95 3.03
C ASP A 701 6.93 -10.32 3.35
N VAL A 702 8.20 -10.32 3.78
CA VAL A 702 8.99 -11.54 4.01
C VAL A 702 9.33 -11.78 5.48
N ASN A 703 8.97 -10.86 6.38
CA ASN A 703 9.21 -10.93 7.83
C ASN A 703 10.69 -11.19 8.20
N MET A 704 11.61 -10.59 7.44
CA MET A 704 13.06 -10.59 7.70
C MET A 704 13.56 -9.16 7.86
N THR A 705 14.67 -8.94 8.57
CA THR A 705 15.30 -7.61 8.61
C THR A 705 15.83 -7.20 7.24
N LEU A 706 15.85 -5.90 6.95
CA LEU A 706 16.42 -5.36 5.71
C LEU A 706 17.95 -5.54 5.63
N ASP A 707 18.62 -5.91 6.73
CA ASP A 707 20.03 -6.32 6.76
C ASP A 707 20.28 -7.81 6.48
N ASN A 708 19.24 -8.63 6.35
CA ASN A 708 19.39 -10.07 6.11
C ASN A 708 19.79 -10.34 4.64
N GLU A 709 20.89 -11.05 4.40
CA GLU A 709 21.35 -11.44 3.05
C GLU A 709 20.36 -12.34 2.31
N ALA A 710 19.51 -13.07 3.02
CA ALA A 710 18.42 -13.84 2.41
C ALA A 710 17.29 -12.92 1.88
N ASN A 711 17.14 -11.70 2.40
CA ASN A 711 16.15 -10.74 1.88
C ASN A 711 16.69 -10.04 0.63
N ARG A 712 16.50 -10.68 -0.52
CA ARG A 712 16.84 -10.13 -1.85
C ARG A 712 16.07 -8.84 -2.20
N ASN A 713 14.93 -8.58 -1.57
CA ASN A 713 14.12 -7.40 -1.81
C ASN A 713 14.55 -6.20 -0.96
N SER A 714 15.43 -6.36 0.03
CA SER A 714 15.67 -5.30 1.02
C SER A 714 16.23 -4.01 0.45
N CYS A 715 17.10 -4.09 -0.57
CA CYS A 715 17.58 -2.93 -1.30
C CYS A 715 16.47 -2.29 -2.18
N TYR A 716 15.56 -3.10 -2.71
CA TYR A 716 14.48 -2.65 -3.59
C TYR A 716 13.35 -1.93 -2.84
N LYS A 717 13.23 -2.09 -1.51
CA LYS A 717 12.33 -1.26 -0.69
C LYS A 717 12.73 0.23 -0.63
N CYS A 718 13.92 0.61 -1.11
CA CYS A 718 14.41 2.00 -1.12
C CYS A 718 15.09 2.43 -2.43
N HIS A 719 15.19 1.53 -3.42
CA HIS A 719 15.79 1.77 -4.72
C HIS A 719 14.95 1.10 -5.81
N PRO A 720 14.93 1.61 -7.06
CA PRO A 720 14.01 1.10 -8.08
C PRO A 720 14.10 -0.41 -8.27
N GLY A 721 12.94 -1.06 -8.12
CA GLY A 721 12.83 -2.49 -7.85
C GLY A 721 13.06 -3.41 -9.03
N SER A 722 12.72 -4.68 -8.82
CA SER A 722 12.65 -5.71 -9.86
C SER A 722 11.63 -5.40 -10.95
N VAL A 723 10.57 -4.64 -10.64
CA VAL A 723 9.56 -4.17 -11.60
C VAL A 723 10.17 -3.18 -12.60
N THR A 724 11.01 -2.25 -12.13
CA THR A 724 11.70 -1.26 -12.97
C THR A 724 13.13 -1.68 -13.31
N GLN A 725 13.46 -2.96 -13.12
CA GLN A 725 14.73 -3.64 -13.44
C GLN A 725 15.96 -2.71 -13.37
N CYS A 726 16.24 -2.14 -12.19
CA CYS A 726 17.40 -1.25 -12.03
C CYS A 726 18.71 -2.00 -12.32
N LEU A 727 18.84 -3.19 -11.73
CA LEU A 727 19.85 -4.19 -12.09
C LEU A 727 19.30 -5.12 -13.19
N ARG A 728 19.74 -4.87 -14.43
CA ARG A 728 19.30 -5.58 -15.65
C ARG A 728 20.43 -6.00 -16.59
N GLY A 729 21.67 -5.56 -16.34
CA GLY A 729 22.85 -5.90 -17.13
C GLY A 729 23.29 -7.37 -17.01
N ALA A 730 24.46 -7.69 -17.58
CA ALA A 730 25.07 -9.02 -17.62
C ALA A 730 25.49 -9.62 -16.26
N MET A 731 25.19 -8.93 -15.16
CA MET A 731 25.32 -9.38 -13.76
C MET A 731 23.95 -9.55 -13.07
N SER A 732 22.83 -9.32 -13.76
CA SER A 732 21.49 -9.66 -13.27
C SER A 732 21.23 -11.18 -13.40
N GLY A 733 20.38 -11.72 -12.53
CA GLY A 733 20.02 -13.14 -12.51
C GLY A 733 20.04 -13.75 -11.10
N PRO A 734 19.67 -15.03 -10.93
CA PRO A 734 19.51 -15.65 -9.61
C PRO A 734 20.84 -15.84 -8.85
N THR A 735 21.97 -15.80 -9.53
CA THR A 735 23.32 -16.00 -8.97
C THR A 735 23.83 -14.79 -8.18
N TYR A 736 23.38 -13.59 -8.53
CA TYR A 736 23.90 -12.32 -8.00
C TYR A 736 22.75 -11.47 -7.43
N GLN A 737 23.05 -10.68 -6.41
CA GLN A 737 22.10 -9.76 -5.79
C GLN A 737 22.82 -8.47 -5.37
N CYS A 738 22.09 -7.41 -5.05
CA CYS A 738 22.67 -6.11 -4.69
C CYS A 738 23.75 -6.25 -3.58
N GLN A 739 23.50 -7.12 -2.61
CA GLN A 739 24.42 -7.39 -1.49
C GLN A 739 25.72 -8.10 -1.93
N SER A 740 25.72 -8.88 -3.03
CA SER A 740 26.93 -9.50 -3.61
C SER A 740 27.99 -8.46 -4.03
N CYS A 741 27.55 -7.25 -4.37
CA CYS A 741 28.43 -6.17 -4.85
C CYS A 741 28.59 -5.04 -3.82
N HIS A 742 27.55 -4.73 -3.04
CA HIS A 742 27.52 -3.58 -2.13
C HIS A 742 27.60 -3.92 -0.64
N GLY A 743 27.44 -5.19 -0.27
CA GLY A 743 27.25 -5.61 1.12
C GLY A 743 25.81 -5.43 1.62
N LYS A 744 25.59 -5.75 2.90
CA LYS A 744 24.31 -5.62 3.61
C LYS A 744 23.98 -4.16 3.92
N THR A 745 22.73 -3.86 4.23
CA THR A 745 22.22 -2.51 4.53
C THR A 745 23.05 -1.78 5.62
N SER A 746 23.46 -2.47 6.69
CA SER A 746 24.32 -1.93 7.75
C SER A 746 25.73 -1.55 7.28
N GLN A 747 26.32 -2.38 6.41
CA GLN A 747 27.62 -2.14 5.77
C GLN A 747 27.54 -0.99 4.75
N VAL A 748 26.45 -0.95 3.96
CA VAL A 748 26.12 0.13 3.02
C VAL A 748 25.99 1.48 3.74
N GLY A 749 25.48 1.47 4.98
CA GLY A 749 25.39 2.61 5.90
C GLY A 749 26.58 2.84 6.84
N ALA A 750 27.68 2.09 6.71
CA ALA A 750 28.81 2.16 7.63
C ALA A 750 29.45 3.55 7.71
N ALA A 751 29.95 3.93 8.89
CA ALA A 751 30.53 5.25 9.14
C ALA A 751 31.81 5.54 8.32
N THR A 752 32.50 4.49 7.90
CA THR A 752 33.72 4.52 7.07
C THR A 752 33.42 4.59 5.56
N ARG A 753 32.17 4.34 5.14
CA ARG A 753 31.78 4.21 3.73
C ARG A 753 31.24 5.53 3.17
N GLN A 754 31.82 5.99 2.06
CA GLN A 754 31.34 7.20 1.38
C GLN A 754 30.39 6.81 0.24
N GLY A 755 29.10 7.14 0.38
CA GLY A 755 28.10 6.91 -0.66
C GLY A 755 28.52 7.53 -2.00
N TRP A 756 28.16 6.90 -3.12
CA TRP A 756 28.53 7.30 -4.49
C TRP A 756 30.04 7.32 -4.84
N LEU A 757 30.93 7.10 -3.87
CA LEU A 757 32.39 7.01 -4.05
C LEU A 757 32.95 5.62 -3.71
N SER A 758 32.50 5.01 -2.61
CA SER A 758 32.82 3.63 -2.19
C SER A 758 31.93 2.60 -2.90
N MET A 759 32.01 2.57 -4.24
CA MET A 759 31.22 1.69 -5.13
C MET A 759 31.99 0.39 -5.45
N PRO A 760 31.32 -0.64 -6.01
CA PRO A 760 31.98 -1.87 -6.43
C PRO A 760 32.97 -1.62 -7.57
N THR A 761 34.06 -2.40 -7.62
CA THR A 761 35.02 -2.40 -8.73
C THR A 761 35.01 -3.76 -9.42
N CYS A 762 35.31 -3.81 -10.73
CA CYS A 762 35.23 -5.07 -11.47
C CYS A 762 36.28 -6.08 -10.97
N ASP A 763 37.48 -5.60 -10.60
CA ASP A 763 38.57 -6.46 -10.14
C ASP A 763 38.31 -7.15 -8.79
N SER A 764 37.31 -6.73 -7.99
CA SER A 764 36.94 -7.48 -6.78
C SER A 764 36.23 -8.81 -7.11
N CYS A 765 35.53 -8.86 -8.24
CA CYS A 765 34.85 -10.05 -8.78
C CYS A 765 35.61 -10.74 -9.93
N HIS A 766 36.57 -10.07 -10.59
CA HIS A 766 37.22 -10.56 -11.82
C HIS A 766 38.75 -10.54 -11.70
N TRP A 767 39.34 -11.73 -11.54
CA TRP A 767 40.79 -11.91 -11.38
C TRP A 767 41.23 -13.24 -12.01
N ASN A 768 42.45 -13.33 -12.54
CA ASN A 768 43.07 -14.55 -13.09
C ASN A 768 42.21 -15.28 -14.15
N GLY A 769 41.41 -14.55 -14.93
CA GLY A 769 40.43 -15.12 -15.87
C GLY A 769 39.17 -15.73 -15.24
N LEU A 770 39.05 -15.71 -13.91
CA LEU A 770 37.93 -16.24 -13.14
C LEU A 770 36.88 -15.16 -12.84
N ARG A 771 35.74 -15.59 -12.28
CA ARG A 771 34.66 -14.72 -11.79
C ARG A 771 34.13 -15.22 -10.43
N GLY A 772 34.13 -14.35 -9.42
CA GLY A 772 33.52 -14.61 -8.11
C GLY A 772 31.98 -14.48 -8.10
N THR A 773 31.37 -14.87 -6.98
CA THR A 773 29.93 -14.70 -6.68
C THR A 773 29.65 -13.56 -5.69
N THR A 774 30.69 -13.06 -5.02
CA THR A 774 30.69 -11.83 -4.20
C THR A 774 31.96 -11.02 -4.53
N GLY A 775 31.83 -9.70 -4.49
CA GLY A 775 32.93 -8.74 -4.64
C GLY A 775 33.30 -8.04 -3.33
N VAL A 776 32.70 -8.44 -2.20
CA VAL A 776 32.95 -7.88 -0.86
C VAL A 776 33.20 -8.96 0.19
N ASP A 777 33.91 -8.59 1.25
CA ASP A 777 34.13 -9.42 2.44
C ASP A 777 32.94 -9.39 3.42
N ALA A 778 33.07 -10.08 4.55
CA ALA A 778 32.05 -10.12 5.61
C ALA A 778 31.79 -8.76 6.31
N ASN A 779 32.57 -7.72 6.01
CA ASN A 779 32.42 -6.35 6.50
C ASN A 779 31.86 -5.39 5.42
N GLY A 780 31.66 -5.87 4.18
CA GLY A 780 31.25 -5.04 3.04
C GLY A 780 32.40 -4.26 2.39
N ILE A 781 33.65 -4.63 2.67
CA ILE A 781 34.86 -4.06 2.07
C ILE A 781 35.14 -4.77 0.74
N PRO A 782 35.39 -4.07 -0.38
CA PRO A 782 35.71 -4.70 -1.65
C PRO A 782 36.91 -5.65 -1.57
N LEU A 783 36.76 -6.86 -2.12
CA LEU A 783 37.86 -7.82 -2.24
C LEU A 783 38.95 -7.26 -3.15
N THR A 784 40.22 -7.55 -2.83
CA THR A 784 41.36 -7.08 -3.61
C THR A 784 42.27 -8.23 -4.02
N TRP A 785 42.60 -8.26 -5.31
CA TRP A 785 43.44 -9.30 -5.93
C TRP A 785 44.67 -8.68 -6.59
N ALA A 786 45.72 -9.48 -6.79
CA ALA A 786 46.97 -9.03 -7.43
C ALA A 786 46.81 -8.74 -8.93
N ASP A 787 45.90 -9.45 -9.60
CA ASP A 787 45.52 -9.16 -10.99
C ASP A 787 44.70 -7.85 -11.05
N LYS A 788 45.04 -7.01 -12.03
CA LYS A 788 44.39 -5.72 -12.32
C LYS A 788 43.93 -5.58 -13.77
N THR A 789 43.91 -6.67 -14.54
CA THR A 789 43.49 -6.72 -15.95
C THR A 789 42.08 -6.13 -16.18
N PHE A 790 41.19 -6.24 -15.19
CA PHE A 790 39.82 -5.71 -15.24
C PHE A 790 39.58 -4.52 -14.29
N ALA A 791 40.62 -3.97 -13.65
CA ALA A 791 40.45 -2.96 -12.60
C ALA A 791 39.87 -1.64 -13.11
N ALA A 792 39.13 -0.96 -12.24
CA ALA A 792 38.77 0.45 -12.44
C ALA A 792 40.05 1.32 -12.45
N THR A 793 40.02 2.45 -13.15
CA THR A 793 41.16 3.38 -13.18
C THR A 793 41.42 3.93 -11.77
N PRO A 794 42.61 3.72 -11.17
CA PRO A 794 42.86 4.13 -9.79
C PRO A 794 42.77 5.65 -9.60
N ASN A 795 42.19 6.08 -8.47
CA ASN A 795 42.08 7.49 -8.07
C ASN A 795 41.24 8.38 -9.01
N VAL A 796 40.27 7.79 -9.73
CA VAL A 796 39.33 8.50 -10.60
C VAL A 796 37.89 8.27 -10.08
N PRO A 797 37.10 9.33 -9.80
CA PRO A 797 37.34 10.75 -10.11
C PRO A 797 38.23 11.50 -9.11
N SER A 798 38.61 10.88 -7.99
CA SER A 798 39.42 11.53 -6.94
C SER A 798 40.28 10.53 -6.15
N ALA A 799 41.31 11.04 -5.49
CA ALA A 799 42.24 10.24 -4.70
C ALA A 799 41.53 9.38 -3.64
N GLY A 800 41.89 8.09 -3.59
CA GLY A 800 41.25 7.08 -2.72
C GLY A 800 40.03 6.37 -3.32
N PHE A 801 39.50 6.83 -4.46
CA PHE A 801 38.30 6.26 -5.09
C PHE A 801 38.54 5.86 -6.55
N SER A 802 37.94 4.75 -6.98
CA SER A 802 38.16 4.19 -8.32
C SER A 802 36.82 3.73 -8.90
N LEU A 803 36.20 4.54 -9.75
CA LEU A 803 34.83 4.34 -10.23
C LEU A 803 34.78 3.89 -11.70
N TYR A 804 34.12 2.76 -11.97
CA TYR A 804 33.87 2.23 -13.31
C TYR A 804 33.34 3.30 -14.29
N ARG A 805 32.35 4.11 -13.87
CA ARG A 805 31.68 5.11 -14.72
C ARG A 805 32.56 6.27 -15.20
N PHE A 806 33.73 6.48 -14.57
CA PHE A 806 34.76 7.42 -15.02
C PHE A 806 36.02 6.72 -15.58
N SER A 807 36.11 5.40 -15.42
CA SER A 807 37.28 4.60 -15.79
C SER A 807 37.49 4.53 -17.30
N THR A 808 38.76 4.43 -17.69
CA THR A 808 39.23 4.57 -19.08
C THR A 808 40.11 3.39 -19.46
N GLY A 809 39.95 2.89 -20.69
CA GLY A 809 40.68 1.75 -21.22
C GLY A 809 41.22 1.99 -22.64
N HIS A 810 41.09 0.99 -23.50
CA HIS A 810 41.65 0.96 -24.86
C HIS A 810 41.34 2.23 -25.66
N GLY A 811 42.39 2.89 -26.19
CA GLY A 811 42.27 4.08 -27.03
C GLY A 811 41.69 5.32 -26.35
N GLY A 812 41.63 5.36 -25.01
CA GLY A 812 40.98 6.45 -24.26
C GLY A 812 39.46 6.32 -24.16
N MET A 813 38.88 5.21 -24.66
CA MET A 813 37.45 4.91 -24.48
C MET A 813 37.12 4.68 -23.00
N LYS A 814 35.97 5.17 -22.55
CA LYS A 814 35.45 4.82 -21.22
C LYS A 814 34.97 3.38 -21.16
N CYS A 815 35.08 2.76 -19.99
CA CYS A 815 34.54 1.43 -19.74
C CYS A 815 33.06 1.35 -20.15
N SER A 816 32.26 2.34 -19.74
CA SER A 816 30.83 2.39 -20.06
C SER A 816 30.48 2.62 -21.54
N ALA A 817 31.40 3.12 -22.36
CA ALA A 817 31.19 3.25 -23.81
C ALA A 817 31.17 1.88 -24.51
N CYS A 818 31.98 0.93 -24.03
CA CYS A 818 32.05 -0.43 -24.58
C CYS A 818 31.15 -1.42 -23.82
N HIS A 819 31.07 -1.30 -22.50
CA HIS A 819 30.38 -2.25 -21.63
C HIS A 819 28.97 -1.81 -21.23
N GLY A 820 28.53 -0.57 -21.50
CA GLY A 820 27.22 -0.06 -21.07
C GLY A 820 27.23 0.63 -19.71
N SER A 821 26.07 1.09 -19.26
CA SER A 821 25.92 1.78 -17.96
C SER A 821 26.08 0.84 -16.78
N THR A 822 26.44 1.37 -15.59
CA THR A 822 26.40 0.59 -14.33
C THR A 822 25.02 -0.03 -14.12
N HIS A 823 24.94 -1.27 -13.67
CA HIS A 823 23.70 -2.06 -13.53
C HIS A 823 22.96 -2.41 -14.83
N ALA A 824 23.41 -1.91 -15.99
CA ALA A 824 22.87 -2.18 -17.32
C ALA A 824 24.00 -2.55 -18.32
N GLU A 825 25.01 -3.26 -17.80
CA GLU A 825 26.18 -3.70 -18.57
C GLU A 825 25.78 -4.73 -19.65
N TYR A 826 26.34 -4.63 -20.85
CA TYR A 826 25.89 -5.40 -22.00
C TYR A 826 26.34 -6.88 -21.99
N PRO A 827 25.46 -7.84 -22.35
CA PRO A 827 24.07 -7.63 -22.79
C PRO A 827 23.14 -7.32 -21.61
N SER A 828 22.25 -6.35 -21.81
CA SER A 828 21.13 -6.09 -20.90
C SER A 828 20.01 -7.11 -21.15
N THR A 829 19.22 -7.37 -20.11
CA THR A 829 17.95 -8.10 -20.21
C THR A 829 16.80 -7.25 -20.76
N HIS A 830 17.02 -5.94 -20.98
CA HIS A 830 16.05 -5.02 -21.57
C HIS A 830 16.51 -4.49 -22.94
N ASP A 831 15.70 -4.68 -23.97
CA ASP A 831 16.11 -4.49 -25.37
C ASP A 831 16.52 -3.06 -25.73
N ASN A 832 15.89 -2.03 -25.14
CA ASN A 832 16.24 -0.63 -25.42
C ASN A 832 17.73 -0.31 -25.11
N ASP A 833 18.37 -0.98 -24.12
CA ASP A 833 19.81 -0.77 -23.86
C ASP A 833 20.66 -1.37 -24.99
N ASN A 834 20.26 -2.55 -25.49
CA ASN A 834 21.00 -3.34 -26.48
C ASN A 834 21.00 -2.70 -27.88
N VAL A 835 20.07 -1.78 -28.18
CA VAL A 835 19.95 -1.09 -29.48
C VAL A 835 21.30 -0.55 -29.99
N GLN A 836 22.09 0.08 -29.12
CA GLN A 836 23.40 0.62 -29.52
C GLN A 836 24.41 -0.48 -29.83
N SER A 837 24.53 -1.52 -29.00
CA SER A 837 25.51 -2.60 -29.24
C SER A 837 25.18 -3.35 -30.53
N ILE A 838 23.91 -3.70 -30.75
CA ILE A 838 23.42 -4.29 -32.00
C ILE A 838 23.77 -3.39 -33.20
N ALA A 839 23.55 -2.08 -33.10
CA ALA A 839 23.81 -1.15 -34.20
C ALA A 839 25.30 -1.01 -34.57
N VAL A 840 26.24 -1.21 -33.64
CA VAL A 840 27.69 -1.04 -33.92
C VAL A 840 28.44 -2.33 -34.25
N GLN A 841 27.97 -3.50 -33.79
CA GLN A 841 28.64 -4.80 -34.04
C GLN A 841 27.72 -5.93 -34.54
N GLY A 842 26.44 -5.67 -34.78
CA GLY A 842 25.48 -6.65 -35.31
C GLY A 842 24.91 -7.64 -34.27
N HIS A 843 25.32 -7.55 -33.00
CA HIS A 843 24.76 -8.37 -31.92
C HIS A 843 24.72 -7.62 -30.58
N ALA A 844 23.81 -8.03 -29.70
CA ALA A 844 23.75 -7.54 -28.32
C ALA A 844 24.97 -8.04 -27.53
N GLY A 845 25.53 -7.19 -26.67
CA GLY A 845 26.68 -7.53 -25.83
C GLY A 845 27.68 -6.39 -25.70
N THR A 846 28.71 -6.58 -24.87
CA THR A 846 29.84 -5.64 -24.78
C THR A 846 30.43 -5.43 -26.19
N VAL A 847 30.76 -4.18 -26.53
CA VAL A 847 31.35 -3.82 -27.83
C VAL A 847 32.75 -4.44 -27.91
N PHE A 848 32.88 -5.47 -28.74
CA PHE A 848 34.00 -6.42 -28.75
C PHE A 848 34.58 -6.61 -30.17
N GLU A 849 33.73 -6.67 -31.21
CA GLU A 849 34.20 -6.85 -32.58
C GLU A 849 34.97 -5.60 -33.04
N CYS A 850 36.26 -5.75 -33.37
CA CYS A 850 37.17 -4.60 -33.56
C CYS A 850 36.72 -3.66 -34.70
N THR A 851 36.04 -4.21 -35.73
CA THR A 851 35.45 -3.48 -36.86
C THR A 851 34.33 -2.51 -36.47
N ALA A 852 33.71 -2.69 -35.29
CA ALA A 852 32.78 -1.74 -34.71
C ALA A 852 33.44 -0.36 -34.54
N CYS A 853 34.74 -0.30 -34.26
CA CYS A 853 35.47 0.93 -33.97
C CYS A 853 36.67 1.21 -34.90
N HIS A 854 37.05 0.30 -35.81
CA HIS A 854 38.23 0.41 -36.69
C HIS A 854 37.90 0.04 -38.15
N SER A 855 38.49 0.74 -39.12
CA SER A 855 38.37 0.41 -40.56
C SER A 855 39.40 -0.62 -41.02
N SER A 856 40.55 -0.69 -40.35
CA SER A 856 41.55 -1.75 -40.45
C SER A 856 41.97 -2.15 -39.05
N VAL A 857 42.11 -3.45 -38.80
CA VAL A 857 42.48 -4.01 -37.49
C VAL A 857 43.93 -4.50 -37.57
N PRO A 858 44.89 -3.85 -36.89
CA PRO A 858 46.27 -4.32 -36.85
C PRO A 858 46.34 -5.75 -36.29
N ASN A 859 47.26 -6.57 -36.79
CA ASN A 859 47.46 -7.92 -36.27
C ASN A 859 48.40 -7.86 -35.04
N THR A 860 47.88 -8.15 -33.85
CA THR A 860 48.57 -7.95 -32.57
C THR A 860 48.34 -9.10 -31.61
N THR A 861 49.32 -9.38 -30.75
CA THR A 861 49.25 -10.39 -29.68
C THR A 861 48.53 -9.90 -28.43
N SER A 862 48.47 -8.59 -28.21
CA SER A 862 47.90 -8.00 -26.98
C SER A 862 47.52 -6.51 -27.13
N GLY A 863 47.25 -6.04 -28.35
CA GLY A 863 46.96 -4.62 -28.63
C GLY A 863 45.51 -4.18 -28.34
N GLY A 864 44.61 -5.13 -28.07
CA GLY A 864 43.20 -4.87 -27.77
C GLY A 864 42.94 -4.43 -26.32
N PRO A 865 41.66 -4.23 -25.94
CA PRO A 865 41.26 -4.09 -24.55
C PRO A 865 41.70 -5.30 -23.72
N HIS A 866 42.02 -5.12 -22.43
CA HIS A 866 42.40 -6.19 -21.51
C HIS A 866 43.54 -7.11 -22.00
N GLY A 867 44.43 -6.60 -22.86
CA GLY A 867 45.52 -7.40 -23.44
C GLY A 867 45.07 -8.43 -24.48
N MET A 868 43.85 -8.32 -25.02
CA MET A 868 43.36 -9.24 -26.05
C MET A 868 44.15 -9.12 -27.37
N HIS A 869 44.34 -10.25 -28.03
CA HIS A 869 44.90 -10.32 -29.39
C HIS A 869 43.85 -9.97 -30.45
N THR A 870 44.31 -9.77 -31.68
CA THR A 870 43.44 -9.56 -32.85
C THR A 870 42.62 -10.82 -33.15
N ILE A 871 41.35 -10.67 -33.53
CA ILE A 871 40.45 -11.80 -33.84
C ILE A 871 40.22 -11.96 -35.35
N GLY A 872 39.94 -13.19 -35.79
CA GLY A 872 39.69 -13.53 -37.20
C GLY A 872 40.81 -14.35 -37.86
N SER A 873 40.57 -14.85 -39.08
CA SER A 873 41.48 -15.76 -39.78
C SER A 873 42.91 -15.21 -39.97
N ALA A 874 43.08 -13.90 -40.09
CA ALA A 874 44.39 -13.27 -40.19
C ALA A 874 45.26 -13.46 -38.92
N TRP A 875 44.64 -13.50 -37.74
CA TRP A 875 45.34 -13.90 -36.51
C TRP A 875 45.61 -15.41 -36.51
N VAL A 876 44.62 -16.23 -36.86
CA VAL A 876 44.78 -17.70 -36.86
C VAL A 876 45.92 -18.17 -37.77
N SER A 877 46.14 -17.54 -38.92
CA SER A 877 47.29 -17.84 -39.79
C SER A 877 48.65 -17.44 -39.20
N ASN A 878 48.69 -16.49 -38.27
CA ASN A 878 49.93 -15.88 -37.76
C ASN A 878 50.26 -16.27 -36.30
N HIS A 879 49.30 -16.74 -35.51
CA HIS A 879 49.50 -17.03 -34.08
C HIS A 879 50.57 -18.11 -33.80
N ARG A 880 50.91 -18.92 -34.81
CA ARG A 880 51.90 -20.01 -34.71
C ARG A 880 53.26 -19.55 -34.17
N SER A 881 53.82 -18.45 -34.68
CA SER A 881 55.15 -17.98 -34.24
C SER A 881 55.16 -17.49 -32.79
N VAL A 882 54.00 -17.06 -32.29
CA VAL A 882 53.75 -16.68 -30.89
C VAL A 882 53.63 -17.95 -30.04
N ALA A 883 52.87 -18.94 -30.52
CA ALA A 883 52.64 -20.21 -29.85
C ALA A 883 53.88 -21.12 -29.81
N GLU A 884 54.84 -20.98 -30.72
CA GLU A 884 56.11 -21.73 -30.68
C GLU A 884 56.99 -21.29 -29.49
N ASN A 885 56.95 -20.01 -29.10
CA ASN A 885 57.64 -19.52 -27.91
C ASN A 885 56.94 -19.97 -26.62
N THR A 886 57.64 -20.74 -25.78
CA THR A 886 57.07 -21.32 -24.54
C THR A 886 56.52 -20.27 -23.56
N THR A 887 57.16 -19.11 -23.41
CA THR A 887 56.73 -18.07 -22.48
C THR A 887 55.50 -17.31 -23.01
N ALA A 888 55.48 -16.98 -24.31
CA ALA A 888 54.32 -16.35 -24.94
C ALA A 888 53.12 -17.30 -25.00
N ARG A 889 53.35 -18.59 -25.29
CA ARG A 889 52.33 -19.65 -25.23
C ARG A 889 51.73 -19.77 -23.83
N ALA A 890 52.53 -19.67 -22.77
CA ALA A 890 52.02 -19.72 -21.39
C ALA A 890 51.06 -18.55 -21.07
N ALA A 891 51.28 -17.36 -21.64
CA ALA A 891 50.38 -16.22 -21.45
C ALA A 891 48.97 -16.45 -22.02
N CYS A 892 48.83 -17.27 -23.09
CA CYS A 892 47.52 -17.60 -23.68
C CYS A 892 46.59 -18.33 -22.68
N ALA A 893 47.15 -19.02 -21.67
CA ALA A 893 46.38 -19.75 -20.67
C ALA A 893 45.46 -18.86 -19.82
N TYR A 894 45.78 -17.57 -19.67
CA TYR A 894 44.91 -16.60 -18.96
C TYR A 894 43.53 -16.48 -19.63
N CYS A 895 43.51 -16.41 -20.98
CA CYS A 895 42.27 -16.28 -21.74
C CYS A 895 41.68 -17.64 -22.17
N HIS A 896 42.51 -18.65 -22.42
CA HIS A 896 42.10 -19.96 -22.95
C HIS A 896 42.08 -21.10 -21.91
N GLY A 897 42.21 -20.76 -20.62
CA GLY A 897 42.24 -21.76 -19.53
C GLY A 897 43.62 -22.41 -19.35
N ALA A 898 43.89 -22.87 -18.13
CA ALA A 898 45.19 -23.45 -17.74
C ALA A 898 45.56 -24.74 -18.52
N ASP A 899 44.57 -25.44 -19.07
CA ASP A 899 44.70 -26.64 -19.88
C ASP A 899 44.55 -26.36 -21.40
N PHE A 900 44.33 -25.10 -21.77
CA PHE A 900 44.06 -24.60 -23.14
C PHE A 900 42.77 -25.14 -23.79
N ARG A 901 41.79 -25.61 -22.98
CA ARG A 901 40.46 -26.07 -23.42
C ARG A 901 39.40 -24.95 -23.51
N GLY A 902 39.83 -23.70 -23.41
CA GLY A 902 38.99 -22.51 -23.52
C GLY A 902 38.48 -22.01 -22.16
N SER A 903 37.97 -20.78 -22.15
CA SER A 903 37.33 -20.16 -20.98
C SER A 903 36.21 -19.20 -21.41
N PRO A 904 35.42 -18.62 -20.49
CA PRO A 904 34.47 -17.55 -20.82
C PRO A 904 35.08 -16.35 -21.56
N LEU A 905 36.41 -16.12 -21.42
CA LEU A 905 37.15 -15.09 -22.14
C LEU A 905 37.46 -15.48 -23.60
N SER A 906 37.67 -16.76 -23.92
CA SER A 906 37.92 -17.22 -25.30
C SER A 906 36.66 -17.52 -26.11
N GLN A 907 35.47 -17.24 -25.57
CA GLN A 907 34.19 -17.45 -26.25
C GLN A 907 33.92 -16.42 -27.36
N VAL A 908 33.61 -16.89 -28.57
CA VAL A 908 33.11 -16.01 -29.64
C VAL A 908 31.73 -15.47 -29.27
N LYS A 909 31.47 -14.18 -29.52
CA LYS A 909 30.21 -13.51 -29.11
C LYS A 909 29.13 -13.53 -30.20
N MET A 910 29.52 -13.80 -31.43
CA MET A 910 28.65 -14.12 -32.57
C MET A 910 29.20 -15.35 -33.30
N ALA A 911 28.35 -16.06 -34.04
CA ALA A 911 28.78 -17.18 -34.86
C ALA A 911 29.77 -16.72 -35.95
N LYS A 912 30.88 -17.45 -36.13
CA LYS A 912 31.93 -17.11 -37.10
C LYS A 912 32.76 -18.32 -37.52
N THR A 913 33.23 -18.30 -38.76
CA THR A 913 34.15 -19.29 -39.32
C THR A 913 35.60 -18.80 -39.18
N LEU A 914 36.46 -19.62 -38.59
CA LEU A 914 37.89 -19.33 -38.40
C LEU A 914 38.69 -20.51 -38.96
N ASN A 915 39.46 -20.27 -40.04
CA ASN A 915 40.25 -21.30 -40.71
C ASN A 915 39.45 -22.60 -41.03
N ASN A 916 38.25 -22.44 -41.60
CA ASN A 916 37.26 -23.49 -41.90
C ASN A 916 36.59 -24.18 -40.69
N HIS A 917 36.96 -23.87 -39.44
CA HIS A 917 36.23 -24.31 -38.26
C HIS A 917 35.07 -23.32 -37.98
N ASN A 918 33.85 -23.84 -37.84
CA ASN A 918 32.66 -23.06 -37.56
C ASN A 918 32.41 -23.00 -36.05
N TYR A 919 32.32 -21.79 -35.49
CA TYR A 919 32.01 -21.56 -34.08
C TYR A 919 30.63 -20.95 -33.93
N VAL A 920 29.82 -21.46 -33.01
CA VAL A 920 28.54 -20.84 -32.61
C VAL A 920 28.76 -19.79 -31.52
N ALA A 921 27.83 -18.82 -31.39
CA ALA A 921 27.90 -17.83 -30.32
C ALA A 921 27.94 -18.50 -28.93
N GLY A 922 28.86 -18.07 -28.08
CA GLY A 922 29.12 -18.67 -26.77
C GLY A 922 30.11 -19.85 -26.76
N GLN A 923 30.51 -20.37 -27.92
CA GLN A 923 31.53 -21.42 -28.01
C GLN A 923 32.93 -20.86 -27.70
N ALA A 924 33.64 -21.49 -26.77
CA ALA A 924 35.04 -21.18 -26.45
C ALA A 924 35.97 -21.67 -27.56
N VAL A 925 36.93 -20.84 -27.96
CA VAL A 925 38.03 -21.23 -28.85
C VAL A 925 39.15 -21.86 -28.02
N THR A 926 39.63 -23.03 -28.46
CA THR A 926 40.59 -23.88 -27.75
C THR A 926 41.77 -24.26 -28.65
N CYS A 927 42.89 -24.72 -28.06
CA CYS A 927 43.98 -25.28 -28.88
C CYS A 927 43.62 -26.63 -29.52
N TYR A 928 42.67 -27.36 -28.93
CA TYR A 928 42.29 -28.72 -29.37
C TYR A 928 41.34 -28.72 -30.56
N ASP A 929 40.77 -27.55 -30.92
CA ASP A 929 39.87 -27.40 -32.06
C ASP A 929 40.62 -27.62 -33.39
N CYS A 930 41.93 -27.33 -33.42
CA CYS A 930 42.79 -27.35 -34.61
C CYS A 930 44.07 -28.21 -34.45
N HIS A 931 44.52 -28.48 -33.23
CA HIS A 931 45.83 -29.08 -32.93
C HIS A 931 45.72 -30.16 -31.84
N ASN A 932 46.72 -31.03 -31.70
CA ASN A 932 46.79 -31.95 -30.57
C ASN A 932 47.32 -31.26 -29.29
N GLY A 933 46.64 -30.19 -28.86
CA GLY A 933 47.02 -29.37 -27.71
C GLY A 933 48.01 -28.23 -28.01
N PRO A 934 48.45 -27.50 -26.97
CA PRO A 934 49.09 -26.19 -27.11
C PRO A 934 50.54 -26.25 -27.62
N SER A 935 51.26 -27.37 -27.41
CA SER A 935 52.64 -27.55 -27.86
C SER A 935 52.80 -27.78 -29.37
N GLY A 936 51.68 -27.83 -30.11
CA GLY A 936 51.66 -28.11 -31.54
C GLY A 936 51.66 -29.60 -31.86
N GLY A 937 51.37 -29.88 -33.12
CA GLY A 937 51.05 -31.21 -33.65
C GLY A 937 49.75 -31.15 -34.43
N LYS A 938 49.75 -31.64 -35.68
CA LYS A 938 48.51 -31.84 -36.41
C LYS A 938 47.71 -32.94 -35.71
N LEU A 939 46.39 -32.80 -35.70
CA LEU A 939 45.52 -33.98 -35.65
C LEU A 939 45.82 -34.79 -36.91
N GLU A 940 46.23 -36.05 -36.76
CA GLU A 940 46.39 -36.94 -37.91
C GLU A 940 45.01 -37.18 -38.54
N SER A 941 44.93 -36.98 -39.86
CA SER A 941 43.70 -37.20 -40.62
C SER A 941 43.34 -38.68 -40.60
N ASP A 942 42.16 -39.00 -40.06
CA ASP A 942 41.50 -40.31 -40.11
C ASP A 942 42.40 -41.52 -39.77
N THR A 943 42.68 -41.71 -38.48
CA THR A 943 42.21 -42.91 -37.74
C THR A 943 42.57 -42.84 -36.25
N LYS A 944 41.88 -43.64 -35.42
CA LYS A 944 42.16 -43.89 -33.98
C LYS A 944 41.89 -42.77 -32.96
N PHE A 945 40.71 -42.13 -33.01
CA PHE A 945 40.04 -41.75 -31.75
C PHE A 945 38.53 -42.11 -31.67
N ALA A 946 38.11 -43.11 -32.46
CA ALA A 946 36.88 -43.85 -32.20
C ALA A 946 37.05 -44.73 -30.94
N LYS A 947 36.98 -44.12 -29.75
CA LYS A 947 36.80 -44.77 -28.44
C LYS A 947 36.54 -43.76 -27.32
N ASN A 948 35.29 -43.30 -27.19
CA ASN A 948 34.74 -42.91 -25.88
C ASN A 948 33.20 -42.97 -25.76
N GLU A 949 32.54 -43.79 -26.60
CA GLU A 949 31.08 -44.03 -26.50
C GLU A 949 30.69 -44.80 -25.23
N GLY A 950 31.64 -45.50 -24.59
CA GLY A 950 31.44 -46.30 -23.38
C GLY A 950 30.98 -45.54 -22.12
N VAL A 951 30.90 -44.21 -22.14
CA VAL A 951 30.28 -43.42 -21.06
C VAL A 951 28.78 -43.21 -21.30
N LEU A 952 28.36 -43.06 -22.56
CA LEU A 952 26.94 -42.90 -22.91
C LEU A 952 26.19 -44.23 -22.80
N ASP A 953 26.79 -45.34 -23.24
CA ASP A 953 26.19 -46.67 -23.05
C ASP A 953 26.13 -47.09 -21.57
N ALA A 954 27.11 -46.68 -20.76
CA ALA A 954 27.08 -46.90 -19.31
C ALA A 954 25.92 -46.11 -18.65
N LEU A 955 25.71 -44.86 -19.04
CA LEU A 955 24.59 -44.04 -18.58
C LEU A 955 23.23 -44.57 -19.08
N ALA A 956 23.13 -44.97 -20.35
CA ALA A 956 21.91 -45.57 -20.92
C ALA A 956 21.55 -46.89 -20.20
N SER A 957 22.54 -47.74 -19.93
CA SER A 957 22.38 -48.96 -19.15
C SER A 957 21.96 -48.68 -17.70
N PHE A 958 22.53 -47.65 -17.08
CA PHE A 958 22.16 -47.23 -15.72
C PHE A 958 20.72 -46.71 -15.65
N PHE A 959 20.31 -45.82 -16.57
CA PHE A 959 18.92 -45.35 -16.65
C PHE A 959 17.94 -46.48 -16.99
N SER A 960 18.30 -47.43 -17.84
CA SER A 960 17.49 -48.62 -18.13
C SER A 960 17.32 -49.52 -16.88
N MET A 961 18.39 -49.75 -16.11
CA MET A 961 18.33 -50.52 -14.86
C MET A 961 17.54 -49.80 -13.75
N VAL A 962 17.60 -48.46 -13.69
CA VAL A 962 16.81 -47.67 -12.74
C VAL A 962 15.32 -47.67 -13.12
N ASN A 963 14.99 -47.49 -14.40
CA ASN A 963 13.60 -47.46 -14.88
C ASN A 963 12.90 -48.82 -14.71
N SER A 964 13.58 -49.93 -15.04
CA SER A 964 13.05 -51.28 -14.83
C SER A 964 12.85 -51.63 -13.35
N ARG A 965 13.74 -51.18 -12.45
CA ARG A 965 13.53 -51.33 -11.00
C ARG A 965 12.38 -50.48 -10.48
N LEU A 966 12.21 -49.24 -10.97
CA LEU A 966 11.06 -48.40 -10.62
C LEU A 966 9.72 -49.01 -11.05
N GLN A 967 9.63 -49.57 -12.27
CA GLN A 967 8.43 -50.27 -12.71
C GLN A 967 8.10 -51.49 -11.84
N SER A 968 9.11 -52.25 -11.37
CA SER A 968 8.90 -53.37 -10.44
C SER A 968 8.42 -52.96 -9.03
N ALA A 969 8.56 -51.67 -8.66
CA ALA A 969 8.11 -51.14 -7.39
C ALA A 969 6.68 -50.56 -7.41
N PHE A 970 6.07 -50.43 -8.59
CA PHE A 970 4.67 -49.99 -8.78
C PHE A 970 3.69 -51.14 -9.07
N GLN A 971 4.14 -52.40 -8.94
CA GLN A 971 3.31 -53.61 -9.07
C GLN A 971 3.47 -54.56 -7.86
N LYS A 972 3.63 -54.00 -6.65
CA LYS A 972 3.56 -54.69 -5.35
C LYS A 972 2.84 -53.83 -4.32
#